data_AF-A0A0Q4BGH7-F1
#
_entry.id   AF-A0A0Q4BGH7-F1
#
_cell.length_a   1.000
_cell.length_b   1.000
_cell.length_c   1.000
_cell.angle_alpha   90.00
_cell.angle_beta   90.00
_cell.angle_gamma   90.00
#
_symmetry.space_group_name_H-M   'P 1'
#
loop_
_entity.id
_entity.type
_entity.pdbx_description
1 polymer ?
#
loop_
_entity_poly.entity_id
_entity_poly.type
_entity_poly.pdbx_seq_one_letter_code
_entity_poly.pdbx_strand_id
1 'polypeptide(L)'
;MLVICTTDADAARSSDLTVEKKGAKTLVKNEKGKTIISSTNSATAIQGAIDRAKAGGTVTMKSGTYHLSKEISMRAGVTLQGNGDRTVLVNNGIRLPDVSDVTLRGFALQGTADIYVTAYKTDVRNIVMQDISARGVKGVNAVFTLDAQRHIISDVSMLRLSAVDCGAYGFSIIGSGTGTCEIRDVTIDGCKATRCGAESRPNDWVVGFALAVNIDVANMHVKNSVSSYNWEDGFYLRQDVAKNNVVFENCVADYNGVKPAFKEGYGYFIDSSVVLIDCKGAGNKGGMSNVDVIPEPEPEPIPEPEPEPIPEPEPEPIPEPEPEPIPEPTKGTSSIDVTVSSSVDVGQRIQATGVLTVTNDDGTRPLRNAAVTIVVTLPDGSKITSQATTDYNGRFTMTHTPNAAGTYSFTATFAGNDAYDGSSKAVSWTAKALPVPDPKPSADLYVYPGNIVKNANGATVHTGSTAIQWAVNNGNTVLVTAGTYQVSGNIYMRSGTTLMGEGSDKTTLNFARGAIIMDGVSNTAVKGLHITGAGSCQSWATGVTVRNHLWEDIHLDHVTRGIINNAIGTWVEAGGVIDGLTYRNVFVDSPATWGFLINGNNFDGWVKNTLFEDCTAIRCGNSLGVTDPNSADAWIPGFNLAERCNIDGMRLVNCRADENWESGFHLEIAPEVRNVVFENCTANNNGQKPRALYGAGFFVGDRAGFDECTFIKCTGSGNTKGGINYDIPNVQVVSFSLPV
;
A
#
# COMPACT_ATOMS: atom_id res chain seq x y z
N MET A 1 16.90 33.13 -22.29
CA MET A 1 16.43 34.52 -22.13
C MET A 1 17.33 35.19 -21.10
N LEU A 2 17.96 36.31 -21.45
CA LEU A 2 19.09 36.91 -20.73
C LEU A 2 18.65 37.48 -19.36
N VAL A 3 19.13 36.90 -18.25
CA VAL A 3 18.99 37.48 -16.91
C VAL A 3 20.12 38.49 -16.74
N ILE A 4 19.79 39.79 -16.70
CA ILE A 4 20.77 40.82 -16.34
C ILE A 4 20.79 40.89 -14.80
N CYS A 5 21.73 40.17 -14.18
CA CYS A 5 22.11 40.38 -12.78
C CYS A 5 23.13 41.52 -12.73
N THR A 6 22.84 42.61 -12.01
CA THR A 6 23.81 43.68 -11.79
C THR A 6 24.63 43.39 -10.53
N THR A 7 25.91 43.02 -10.69
CA THR A 7 27.05 43.09 -9.74
C THR A 7 26.95 42.48 -8.33
N ASP A 8 28.07 41.92 -7.86
CA ASP A 8 28.26 41.11 -6.63
C ASP A 8 27.85 41.75 -5.29
N ALA A 9 27.56 43.06 -5.23
CA ALA A 9 27.01 43.70 -4.03
C ALA A 9 25.50 43.43 -3.80
N ASP A 10 24.77 42.99 -4.84
CA ASP A 10 23.33 42.67 -4.79
C ASP A 10 23.06 41.18 -4.46
N ALA A 11 24.09 40.41 -4.08
CA ALA A 11 23.99 39.02 -3.60
C ALA A 11 23.64 38.91 -2.10
N ALA A 12 23.60 40.03 -1.37
CA ALA A 12 23.22 40.05 0.03
C ALA A 12 21.74 39.68 0.21
N ARG A 13 21.44 38.79 1.15
CA ARG A 13 20.05 38.42 1.46
C ARG A 13 19.30 39.65 2.01
N SER A 14 18.19 40.03 1.37
CA SER A 14 17.37 41.19 1.74
C SER A 14 16.29 40.80 2.76
N SER A 15 15.89 41.75 3.61
CA SER A 15 14.79 41.55 4.58
C SER A 15 13.48 41.36 3.86
N ASP A 16 13.19 42.35 3.01
CA ASP A 16 11.95 42.44 2.29
C ASP A 16 12.25 42.66 0.82
N LEU A 17 11.53 41.93 -0.02
CA LEU A 17 11.64 41.99 -1.47
C LEU A 17 10.26 42.26 -2.04
N THR A 18 10.16 43.21 -2.97
CA THR A 18 8.89 43.49 -3.65
C THR A 18 8.92 42.93 -5.06
N VAL A 19 7.92 42.12 -5.41
CA VAL A 19 7.68 41.64 -6.78
C VAL A 19 6.54 42.46 -7.40
N GLU A 20 6.75 43.08 -8.56
CA GLU A 20 5.72 43.85 -9.25
C GLU A 20 5.66 43.54 -10.75
N LYS A 21 4.45 43.59 -11.33
CA LYS A 21 4.25 43.53 -12.77
C LYS A 21 4.42 44.93 -13.39
N LYS A 22 5.26 45.05 -14.41
CA LYS A 22 5.41 46.28 -15.22
C LYS A 22 5.39 45.93 -16.70
N GLY A 23 4.23 46.07 -17.32
CA GLY A 23 3.98 45.57 -18.69
C GLY A 23 4.26 44.07 -18.80
N ALA A 24 4.98 43.65 -19.83
CA ALA A 24 5.37 42.24 -20.01
C ALA A 24 6.37 41.73 -18.96
N LYS A 25 7.03 42.61 -18.21
CA LYS A 25 8.07 42.25 -17.24
C LYS A 25 7.53 42.09 -15.82
N THR A 26 8.24 41.30 -15.04
CA THR A 26 8.09 41.08 -13.61
C THR A 26 9.40 41.50 -12.98
N LEU A 27 9.32 42.48 -12.10
CA LEU A 27 10.47 43.13 -11.48
C LEU A 27 10.54 42.71 -10.02
N VAL A 28 11.75 42.46 -9.52
CA VAL A 28 12.01 42.29 -8.08
C VAL A 28 12.84 43.48 -7.61
N LYS A 29 12.37 44.14 -6.56
CA LYS A 29 13.05 45.26 -5.92
C LYS A 29 13.49 44.89 -4.52
N ASN A 30 14.66 45.39 -4.11
CA ASN A 30 15.09 45.32 -2.72
C ASN A 30 14.40 46.37 -1.84
N GLU A 31 14.68 46.33 -0.55
CA GLU A 31 14.18 47.26 0.48
C GLU A 31 14.46 48.74 0.20
N LYS A 32 15.45 49.07 -0.65
CA LYS A 32 15.75 50.45 -1.10
C LYS A 32 15.01 50.85 -2.38
N GLY A 33 14.12 49.99 -2.88
CA GLY A 33 13.37 50.21 -4.13
C GLY A 33 14.19 49.98 -5.41
N LYS A 34 15.45 49.52 -5.30
CA LYS A 34 16.29 49.22 -6.46
C LYS A 34 15.85 47.90 -7.09
N THR A 35 15.61 47.91 -8.40
CA THR A 35 15.32 46.68 -9.17
C THR A 35 16.59 45.82 -9.23
N ILE A 36 16.50 44.60 -8.69
CA ILE A 36 17.58 43.61 -8.67
C ILE A 36 17.33 42.43 -9.61
N ILE A 37 16.07 42.18 -10.00
CA ILE A 37 15.70 41.21 -11.04
C ILE A 37 14.69 41.85 -11.98
N SER A 38 14.87 41.65 -13.28
CA SER A 38 13.91 42.03 -14.32
C SER A 38 13.77 40.88 -15.30
N SER A 39 12.62 40.20 -15.28
CA SER A 39 12.35 39.03 -16.13
C SER A 39 11.01 39.19 -16.83
N THR A 40 10.88 38.71 -18.07
CA THR A 40 9.55 38.52 -18.71
C THR A 40 8.83 37.28 -18.20
N ASN A 41 9.56 36.38 -17.54
CA ASN A 41 9.03 35.17 -16.93
C ASN A 41 8.80 35.41 -15.43
N SER A 42 7.53 35.43 -15.01
CA SER A 42 7.14 35.68 -13.61
C SER A 42 7.66 34.61 -12.66
N ALA A 43 7.63 33.33 -13.06
CA ALA A 43 8.13 32.25 -12.21
C ALA A 43 9.62 32.44 -11.87
N THR A 44 10.42 32.83 -12.87
CA THR A 44 11.86 33.10 -12.68
C THR A 44 12.09 34.28 -11.73
N ALA A 45 11.30 35.35 -11.85
CA ALA A 45 11.42 36.51 -10.96
C ALA A 45 11.01 36.18 -9.52
N ILE A 46 9.88 35.49 -9.33
CA ILE A 46 9.37 35.12 -8.01
C ILE A 46 10.33 34.15 -7.32
N GLN A 47 10.80 33.10 -8.02
CA GLN A 47 11.79 32.18 -7.47
C GLN A 47 13.07 32.92 -7.08
N GLY A 48 13.57 33.79 -7.96
CA GLY A 48 14.78 34.56 -7.69
C GLY A 48 14.64 35.52 -6.50
N ALA A 49 13.42 35.96 -6.17
CA ALA A 49 13.13 36.72 -4.95
C ALA A 49 13.16 35.81 -3.71
N ILE A 50 12.51 34.64 -3.75
CA ILE A 50 12.51 33.67 -2.64
C ILE A 50 13.95 33.21 -2.31
N ASP A 51 14.74 32.90 -3.33
CA ASP A 51 16.14 32.47 -3.17
C ASP A 51 17.00 33.53 -2.46
N ARG A 52 16.67 34.82 -2.67
CA ARG A 52 17.37 35.99 -2.12
C ARG A 52 16.78 36.53 -0.82
N ALA A 53 15.58 36.11 -0.44
CA ALA A 53 15.02 36.48 0.86
C ALA A 53 15.93 35.92 1.96
N LYS A 54 16.01 36.59 3.11
CA LYS A 54 16.62 36.01 4.33
C LYS A 54 15.61 35.13 5.07
N ALA A 55 16.09 34.24 5.95
CA ALA A 55 15.17 33.55 6.87
C ALA A 55 14.52 34.59 7.80
N GLY A 56 13.21 34.46 8.02
CA GLY A 56 12.35 35.49 8.61
C GLY A 56 11.96 36.63 7.65
N GLY A 57 12.40 36.62 6.38
CA GLY A 57 12.15 37.68 5.41
C GLY A 57 10.85 37.52 4.63
N THR A 58 10.34 38.62 4.07
CA THR A 58 9.09 38.66 3.30
C THR A 58 9.31 38.99 1.82
N VAL A 59 8.71 38.19 0.95
CA VAL A 59 8.55 38.49 -0.48
C VAL A 59 7.14 39.01 -0.70
N THR A 60 6.99 40.32 -0.90
CA THR A 60 5.70 40.99 -1.15
C THR A 60 5.41 41.11 -2.64
N MET A 61 4.40 40.39 -3.12
CA MET A 61 3.86 40.51 -4.47
C MET A 61 2.81 41.62 -4.53
N LYS A 62 3.03 42.59 -5.43
CA LYS A 62 2.03 43.62 -5.76
C LYS A 62 0.94 43.01 -6.63
N SER A 63 -0.18 43.73 -6.73
CA SER A 63 -1.29 43.35 -7.59
C SER A 63 -0.85 43.13 -9.04
N GLY A 64 -1.44 42.13 -9.67
CA GLY A 64 -1.14 41.70 -11.02
C GLY A 64 -1.39 40.22 -11.22
N THR A 65 -1.40 39.82 -12.49
CA THR A 65 -1.49 38.41 -12.89
C THR A 65 -0.10 37.90 -13.24
N TYR A 66 0.30 36.82 -12.59
CA TYR A 66 1.62 36.20 -12.71
C TYR A 66 1.44 34.79 -13.26
N HIS A 67 1.62 34.65 -14.58
CA HIS A 67 1.68 33.34 -15.22
C HIS A 67 2.99 32.63 -14.88
N LEU A 68 2.91 31.46 -14.26
CA LEU A 68 4.09 30.70 -13.87
C LEU A 68 4.38 29.65 -14.95
N SER A 69 5.59 29.67 -15.49
CA SER A 69 6.02 28.69 -16.49
C SER A 69 6.52 27.38 -15.85
N LYS A 70 6.68 27.38 -14.53
CA LYS A 70 7.15 26.29 -13.69
C LYS A 70 6.72 26.56 -12.25
N GLU A 71 6.78 25.54 -11.43
CA GLU A 71 6.48 25.61 -9.99
C GLU A 71 7.44 26.57 -9.25
N ILE A 72 6.95 27.11 -8.15
CA ILE A 72 7.73 27.93 -7.20
C ILE A 72 8.07 27.09 -5.98
N SER A 73 9.36 26.87 -5.73
CA SER A 73 9.82 26.15 -4.54
C SER A 73 10.09 27.15 -3.41
N MET A 74 9.39 26.96 -2.29
CA MET A 74 9.62 27.74 -1.08
C MET A 74 10.90 27.32 -0.37
N ARG A 75 11.38 28.21 0.50
CA ARG A 75 12.55 27.98 1.35
C ARG A 75 12.16 28.21 2.80
N ALA A 76 12.80 27.47 3.71
CA ALA A 76 12.56 27.61 5.13
C ALA A 76 12.73 29.07 5.62
N GLY A 77 11.82 29.49 6.49
CA GLY A 77 11.78 30.82 7.08
C GLY A 77 11.26 31.94 6.18
N VAL A 78 10.75 31.67 4.97
CA VAL A 78 10.36 32.74 4.04
C VAL A 78 8.84 32.93 4.03
N THR A 79 8.40 34.19 4.12
CA THR A 79 7.01 34.58 3.86
C THR A 79 6.83 34.99 2.39
N LEU A 80 5.81 34.43 1.72
CA LEU A 80 5.31 34.95 0.44
C LEU A 80 3.95 35.61 0.68
N GLN A 81 3.86 36.91 0.39
CA GLN A 81 2.68 37.72 0.67
C GLN A 81 2.20 38.46 -0.57
N GLY A 82 0.95 38.27 -0.95
CA GLY A 82 0.29 39.06 -1.99
C GLY A 82 -0.59 40.18 -1.42
N ASN A 83 -1.46 40.66 -2.28
CA ASN A 83 -2.38 41.77 -2.05
C ASN A 83 -3.87 41.34 -2.18
N GLY A 84 -4.19 40.21 -1.56
CA GLY A 84 -5.45 39.49 -1.71
C GLY A 84 -5.67 39.00 -3.14
N ASP A 85 -6.93 38.86 -3.53
CA ASP A 85 -7.35 38.38 -4.87
C ASP A 85 -6.84 39.22 -6.05
N ARG A 86 -6.27 40.41 -5.78
CA ARG A 86 -5.63 41.24 -6.82
C ARG A 86 -4.25 40.74 -7.22
N THR A 87 -3.69 39.79 -6.48
CA THR A 87 -2.44 39.11 -6.83
C THR A 87 -2.81 37.71 -7.27
N VAL A 88 -2.68 37.41 -8.57
CA VAL A 88 -3.17 36.15 -9.14
C VAL A 88 -1.99 35.34 -9.67
N LEU A 89 -1.83 34.11 -9.18
CA LEU A 89 -0.91 33.11 -9.74
C LEU A 89 -1.69 32.21 -10.70
N VAL A 90 -1.17 32.07 -11.93
CA VAL A 90 -1.84 31.30 -12.98
C VAL A 90 -0.91 30.23 -13.52
N ASN A 91 -1.38 28.98 -13.45
CA ASN A 91 -0.67 27.76 -13.84
C ASN A 91 0.58 27.47 -13.04
N ASN A 92 0.82 26.19 -12.75
CA ASN A 92 1.86 25.69 -11.84
C ASN A 92 1.72 26.24 -10.41
N GLY A 93 2.00 25.38 -9.44
CA GLY A 93 1.77 25.68 -8.05
C GLY A 93 2.96 26.21 -7.28
N ILE A 94 2.76 26.31 -5.98
CA ILE A 94 3.80 26.49 -4.97
C ILE A 94 4.11 25.12 -4.36
N ARG A 95 5.40 24.81 -4.24
CA ARG A 95 5.91 23.57 -3.63
C ARG A 95 6.67 23.91 -2.36
N LEU A 96 6.40 23.15 -1.30
CA LEU A 96 7.14 23.20 -0.05
C LEU A 96 7.75 21.82 0.19
N PRO A 97 8.83 21.45 -0.53
CA PRO A 97 9.43 20.14 -0.41
C PRO A 97 10.34 20.07 0.80
N ASP A 98 9.94 19.37 1.86
CA ASP A 98 10.79 19.12 3.04
C ASP A 98 11.24 20.44 3.74
N VAL A 99 10.39 21.48 3.74
CA VAL A 99 10.73 22.82 4.30
C VAL A 99 9.75 23.27 5.37
N SER A 100 10.31 23.72 6.50
CA SER A 100 9.57 24.25 7.66
C SER A 100 9.55 25.78 7.69
N ASP A 101 8.75 26.37 8.59
CA ASP A 101 8.74 27.80 8.90
C ASP A 101 8.37 28.68 7.70
N VAL A 102 7.30 28.33 6.99
CA VAL A 102 6.84 29.03 5.77
C VAL A 102 5.48 29.67 5.99
N THR A 103 5.32 30.91 5.53
CA THR A 103 4.01 31.59 5.51
C THR A 103 3.64 31.99 4.09
N LEU A 104 2.47 31.57 3.64
CA LEU A 104 1.85 31.96 2.37
C LEU A 104 0.59 32.77 2.67
N ARG A 105 0.46 33.97 2.10
CA ARG A 105 -0.74 34.77 2.37
C ARG A 105 -1.19 35.73 1.28
N GLY A 106 -2.51 35.89 1.14
CA GLY A 106 -3.11 37.01 0.42
C GLY A 106 -2.96 36.98 -1.09
N PHE A 107 -3.31 35.88 -1.77
CA PHE A 107 -3.28 35.80 -3.24
C PHE A 107 -4.31 34.82 -3.78
N ALA A 108 -4.58 34.88 -5.09
CA ALA A 108 -5.49 33.99 -5.80
C ALA A 108 -4.73 32.98 -6.68
N LEU A 109 -5.29 31.78 -6.83
CA LEU A 109 -4.81 30.68 -7.67
C LEU A 109 -5.80 30.40 -8.79
N GLN A 110 -5.29 30.20 -10.01
CA GLN A 110 -6.10 29.86 -11.20
C GLN A 110 -5.36 28.90 -12.14
N GLY A 111 -6.11 28.27 -13.05
CA GLY A 111 -5.54 27.39 -14.07
C GLY A 111 -5.05 26.09 -13.46
N THR A 112 -3.75 25.81 -13.47
CA THR A 112 -3.16 24.64 -12.81
C THR A 112 -2.37 24.98 -11.54
N ALA A 113 -2.63 26.14 -10.93
CA ALA A 113 -1.90 26.57 -9.73
C ALA A 113 -2.51 26.00 -8.45
N ASP A 114 -1.72 25.20 -7.74
CA ASP A 114 -2.03 24.57 -6.45
C ASP A 114 -0.96 24.88 -5.39
N ILE A 115 -1.14 24.43 -4.15
CA ILE A 115 -0.13 24.49 -3.09
C ILE A 115 0.07 23.07 -2.55
N TYR A 116 1.32 22.63 -2.52
CA TYR A 116 1.67 21.27 -2.15
C TYR A 116 2.83 21.25 -1.14
N VAL A 117 2.55 20.75 0.07
CA VAL A 117 3.51 20.60 1.17
C VAL A 117 3.89 19.13 1.28
N THR A 118 5.19 18.82 1.28
CA THR A 118 5.66 17.43 1.43
C THR A 118 6.64 17.26 2.59
N ALA A 119 6.51 16.16 3.30
CA ALA A 119 7.50 15.63 4.23
C ALA A 119 7.93 14.23 3.75
N TYR A 120 8.92 14.16 2.86
CA TYR A 120 9.40 12.91 2.24
C TYR A 120 10.78 12.49 2.75
N LYS A 121 11.57 13.45 3.25
CA LYS A 121 12.95 13.23 3.71
C LYS A 121 13.19 13.73 5.13
N THR A 122 12.35 14.62 5.62
CA THR A 122 12.49 15.22 6.94
C THR A 122 11.14 15.70 7.44
N ASP A 123 11.05 15.89 8.75
CA ASP A 123 9.85 16.43 9.37
C ASP A 123 9.67 17.90 9.00
N VAL A 124 8.42 18.28 8.76
CA VAL A 124 8.01 19.62 8.37
C VAL A 124 7.14 20.21 9.47
N ARG A 125 7.39 21.47 9.83
CA ARG A 125 6.59 22.17 10.83
C ARG A 125 6.41 23.65 10.53
N ASN A 126 5.49 24.30 11.25
CA ASN A 126 5.25 25.75 11.23
C ASN A 126 4.87 26.26 9.84
N ILE A 127 3.80 25.70 9.27
CA ILE A 127 3.28 26.09 7.96
C ILE A 127 2.01 26.92 8.14
N VAL A 128 2.02 28.15 7.61
CA VAL A 128 0.85 29.04 7.66
C VAL A 128 0.41 29.35 6.23
N MET A 129 -0.85 29.08 5.93
CA MET A 129 -1.53 29.47 4.70
C MET A 129 -2.73 30.33 5.09
N GLN A 130 -2.80 31.56 4.58
CA GLN A 130 -3.82 32.51 5.04
C GLN A 130 -4.37 33.42 3.93
N ASP A 131 -5.69 33.60 3.85
CA ASP A 131 -6.33 34.52 2.89
C ASP A 131 -5.96 34.21 1.43
N ILE A 132 -6.02 32.92 1.05
CA ILE A 132 -5.73 32.47 -0.32
C ILE A 132 -7.00 31.94 -0.97
N SER A 133 -7.32 32.45 -2.16
CA SER A 133 -8.46 31.98 -2.94
C SER A 133 -8.01 31.17 -4.15
N ALA A 134 -8.83 30.22 -4.56
CA ALA A 134 -8.61 29.41 -5.75
C ALA A 134 -9.93 29.29 -6.50
N ARG A 135 -9.88 29.63 -7.80
CA ARG A 135 -11.06 29.58 -8.67
C ARG A 135 -10.70 29.00 -10.02
N GLY A 136 -11.45 27.98 -10.46
CA GLY A 136 -11.23 27.35 -11.75
C GLY A 136 -9.89 26.62 -11.86
N VAL A 137 -9.35 26.14 -10.74
CA VAL A 137 -8.15 25.31 -10.73
C VAL A 137 -8.49 23.91 -11.24
N LYS A 138 -7.70 23.36 -12.15
CA LYS A 138 -7.94 22.07 -12.82
C LYS A 138 -6.62 21.37 -13.18
N GLY A 139 -6.68 20.08 -13.49
CA GLY A 139 -5.51 19.30 -13.91
C GLY A 139 -4.51 19.04 -12.78
N VAL A 140 -4.97 19.13 -11.54
CA VAL A 140 -4.25 18.82 -10.30
C VAL A 140 -5.17 17.97 -9.42
N ASN A 141 -4.60 17.20 -8.50
CA ASN A 141 -5.40 16.37 -7.59
C ASN A 141 -6.16 17.25 -6.59
N ALA A 142 -5.47 18.10 -5.83
CA ALA A 142 -6.07 19.01 -4.85
C ALA A 142 -5.50 20.42 -4.96
N VAL A 143 -6.27 21.42 -4.51
CA VAL A 143 -5.82 22.83 -4.49
C VAL A 143 -4.82 23.08 -3.35
N PHE A 144 -5.12 22.58 -2.15
CA PHE A 144 -4.26 22.67 -0.97
C PHE A 144 -3.93 21.27 -0.46
N THR A 145 -2.65 20.88 -0.50
CA THR A 145 -2.20 19.53 -0.15
C THR A 145 -1.17 19.54 0.98
N LEU A 146 -1.37 18.68 1.97
CA LEU A 146 -0.35 18.21 2.91
C LEU A 146 -0.10 16.72 2.63
N ASP A 147 1.16 16.35 2.36
CA ASP A 147 1.55 14.98 2.05
C ASP A 147 2.75 14.53 2.87
N ALA A 148 2.51 13.61 3.81
CA ALA A 148 3.52 13.06 4.70
C ALA A 148 3.90 11.62 4.28
N GLN A 149 5.17 11.38 3.97
CA GLN A 149 5.68 10.06 3.58
C GLN A 149 6.80 9.66 4.55
N ARG A 150 6.50 8.75 5.48
CA ARG A 150 7.42 8.29 6.56
C ARG A 150 7.97 9.37 7.50
N HIS A 151 7.41 10.58 7.44
CA HIS A 151 7.81 11.74 8.23
C HIS A 151 6.58 12.45 8.78
N ILE A 152 6.81 13.44 9.63
CA ILE A 152 5.73 14.17 10.30
C ILE A 152 5.54 15.55 9.66
N ILE A 153 4.28 15.95 9.46
CA ILE A 153 3.91 17.36 9.27
C ILE A 153 3.22 17.84 10.56
N SER A 154 3.72 18.91 11.17
CA SER A 154 3.17 19.46 12.42
C SER A 154 2.98 20.98 12.36
N ASP A 155 2.21 21.54 13.29
CA ASP A 155 2.03 22.99 13.47
C ASP A 155 1.57 23.70 12.17
N VAL A 156 0.41 23.27 11.65
CA VAL A 156 -0.14 23.79 10.38
C VAL A 156 -1.38 24.65 10.63
N SER A 157 -1.39 25.85 10.04
CA SER A 157 -2.54 26.76 10.07
C SER A 157 -3.04 27.06 8.66
N MET A 158 -4.24 26.60 8.32
CA MET A 158 -4.99 26.92 7.11
C MET A 158 -6.13 27.88 7.47
N LEU A 159 -5.99 29.16 7.13
CA LEU A 159 -6.86 30.23 7.62
C LEU A 159 -7.53 30.95 6.44
N ARG A 160 -8.86 30.89 6.35
CA ARG A 160 -9.65 31.59 5.32
C ARG A 160 -9.19 31.26 3.90
N LEU A 161 -8.94 29.97 3.64
CA LEU A 161 -8.61 29.45 2.32
C LEU A 161 -9.88 29.12 1.55
N SER A 162 -9.93 29.34 0.25
CA SER A 162 -11.10 28.97 -0.55
C SER A 162 -10.73 28.26 -1.85
N ALA A 163 -11.42 27.15 -2.12
CA ALA A 163 -11.41 26.42 -3.38
C ALA A 163 -12.83 26.42 -3.94
N VAL A 164 -13.06 27.19 -5.00
CA VAL A 164 -14.39 27.40 -5.57
C VAL A 164 -14.36 27.09 -7.07
N ASP A 165 -15.29 26.27 -7.54
CA ASP A 165 -15.40 25.91 -8.96
C ASP A 165 -14.12 25.26 -9.50
N CYS A 166 -13.46 24.46 -8.66
CA CYS A 166 -12.22 23.79 -9.00
C CYS A 166 -12.51 22.36 -9.48
N GLY A 167 -11.82 21.92 -10.51
CA GLY A 167 -11.87 20.54 -10.98
C GLY A 167 -10.88 19.63 -10.27
N ALA A 168 -10.76 19.78 -8.96
CA ALA A 168 -9.80 19.14 -8.06
C ALA A 168 -10.43 19.05 -6.66
N TYR A 169 -9.88 18.25 -5.73
CA TYR A 169 -10.22 18.37 -4.32
C TYR A 169 -9.95 19.79 -3.83
N GLY A 170 -10.76 20.30 -2.90
CA GLY A 170 -10.44 21.58 -2.27
C GLY A 170 -9.20 21.45 -1.39
N PHE A 171 -9.25 20.50 -0.46
CA PHE A 171 -8.21 20.25 0.53
C PHE A 171 -7.88 18.77 0.58
N SER A 172 -6.59 18.45 0.72
CA SER A 172 -6.11 17.07 0.81
C SER A 172 -5.01 16.96 1.87
N ILE A 173 -5.18 16.00 2.77
CA ILE A 173 -4.20 15.57 3.78
C ILE A 173 -4.03 14.07 3.59
N ILE A 174 -2.85 13.68 3.09
CA ILE A 174 -2.52 12.33 2.61
C ILE A 174 -1.19 11.83 3.17
N GLY A 175 -0.94 10.52 3.08
CA GLY A 175 0.37 9.96 3.42
C GLY A 175 0.65 8.52 2.98
N SER A 176 1.81 8.00 3.43
CA SER A 176 2.36 6.69 2.99
C SER A 176 1.74 5.45 3.64
N GLY A 177 0.85 5.63 4.62
CA GLY A 177 0.20 4.53 5.35
C GLY A 177 0.19 4.74 6.87
N THR A 178 -0.78 4.12 7.53
CA THR A 178 -0.98 4.19 8.99
C THR A 178 0.24 3.66 9.75
N GLY A 179 0.56 4.27 10.90
CA GLY A 179 1.72 3.93 11.73
C GLY A 179 3.09 4.25 11.13
N THR A 180 3.17 4.78 9.90
CA THR A 180 4.44 5.13 9.25
C THR A 180 4.73 6.62 9.25
N CYS A 181 3.70 7.45 9.30
CA CYS A 181 3.74 8.90 9.25
C CYS A 181 2.51 9.46 9.97
N GLU A 182 2.60 10.73 10.39
CA GLU A 182 1.53 11.42 11.12
C GLU A 182 1.46 12.88 10.66
N ILE A 183 0.23 13.41 10.58
CA ILE A 183 0.01 14.85 10.45
C ILE A 183 -0.71 15.34 11.68
N ARG A 184 -0.10 16.25 12.43
CA ARG A 184 -0.63 16.69 13.73
C ARG A 184 -0.61 18.19 13.94
N ASP A 185 -1.36 18.64 14.94
CA ASP A 185 -1.42 20.03 15.37
C ASP A 185 -1.86 20.95 14.20
N VAL A 186 -3.02 20.61 13.61
CA VAL A 186 -3.56 21.24 12.40
C VAL A 186 -4.80 22.06 12.73
N THR A 187 -4.78 23.35 12.39
CA THR A 187 -5.95 24.24 12.45
C THR A 187 -6.43 24.58 11.04
N ILE A 188 -7.69 24.28 10.73
CA ILE A 188 -8.39 24.68 9.51
C ILE A 188 -9.54 25.61 9.92
N ASP A 189 -9.42 26.91 9.69
CA ASP A 189 -10.41 27.89 10.18
C ASP A 189 -10.94 28.78 9.05
N GLY A 190 -12.26 28.87 8.92
CA GLY A 190 -12.91 29.73 7.93
C GLY A 190 -12.66 29.30 6.50
N CYS A 191 -12.31 28.04 6.27
CA CYS A 191 -11.96 27.53 4.95
C CYS A 191 -13.19 27.10 4.15
N LYS A 192 -13.13 27.18 2.83
CA LYS A 192 -14.26 26.91 1.94
C LYS A 192 -13.89 26.00 0.78
N ALA A 193 -14.62 24.91 0.59
CA ALA A 193 -14.61 24.10 -0.62
C ALA A 193 -16.01 24.12 -1.25
N THR A 194 -16.17 24.61 -2.47
CA THR A 194 -17.49 24.72 -3.10
C THR A 194 -17.45 24.38 -4.57
N ARG A 195 -18.35 23.50 -5.01
CA ARG A 195 -18.39 23.00 -6.40
C ARG A 195 -17.06 22.38 -6.84
N CYS A 196 -16.34 21.75 -5.92
CA CYS A 196 -15.15 20.98 -6.24
C CYS A 196 -15.56 19.70 -7.01
N GLY A 197 -14.93 19.46 -8.16
CA GLY A 197 -15.23 18.31 -9.02
C GLY A 197 -16.53 18.42 -9.84
N ALA A 198 -17.35 19.45 -9.64
CA ALA A 198 -18.69 19.52 -10.22
C ALA A 198 -18.67 19.57 -11.76
N GLU A 199 -17.80 20.41 -12.34
CA GLU A 199 -17.71 20.63 -13.79
C GLU A 199 -16.65 19.77 -14.49
N SER A 200 -15.53 19.51 -13.81
CA SER A 200 -14.40 18.70 -14.31
C SER A 200 -13.67 18.09 -13.12
N ARG A 201 -12.92 17.01 -13.31
CA ARG A 201 -12.26 16.30 -12.21
C ARG A 201 -11.12 15.39 -12.71
N PRO A 202 -10.08 15.13 -11.90
CA PRO A 202 -9.00 14.20 -12.25
C PRO A 202 -9.46 12.74 -12.19
N ASN A 203 -10.39 12.42 -11.31
CA ASN A 203 -10.98 11.09 -11.13
C ASN A 203 -12.44 11.25 -10.69
N ASP A 204 -13.20 10.17 -10.63
CA ASP A 204 -14.63 10.24 -10.34
C ASP A 204 -14.99 10.39 -8.85
N TRP A 205 -13.98 10.50 -7.98
CA TRP A 205 -14.15 10.66 -6.54
C TRP A 205 -13.50 11.96 -6.04
N VAL A 206 -14.20 13.10 -6.20
CA VAL A 206 -13.71 14.42 -5.76
C VAL A 206 -14.61 15.00 -4.66
N VAL A 207 -14.00 15.23 -3.50
CA VAL A 207 -14.64 15.79 -2.30
C VAL A 207 -14.19 17.24 -2.04
N GLY A 208 -14.90 17.94 -1.15
CA GLY A 208 -14.47 19.27 -0.72
C GLY A 208 -13.19 19.22 0.13
N PHE A 209 -13.21 18.46 1.21
CA PHE A 209 -12.08 18.27 2.13
C PHE A 209 -11.80 16.78 2.33
N ALA A 210 -10.62 16.31 1.92
CA ALA A 210 -10.13 14.96 2.19
C ALA A 210 -9.02 15.03 3.25
N LEU A 211 -9.33 14.84 4.54
CA LEU A 211 -8.46 15.29 5.64
C LEU A 211 -7.67 14.21 6.38
N ALA A 212 -7.91 12.93 6.08
CA ALA A 212 -7.16 11.83 6.68
C ALA A 212 -7.16 10.64 5.71
N VAL A 213 -6.45 10.77 4.59
CA VAL A 213 -6.41 9.75 3.54
C VAL A 213 -5.09 9.00 3.63
N ASN A 214 -5.14 7.76 4.12
CA ASN A 214 -3.95 6.89 4.27
C ASN A 214 -2.88 7.48 5.22
N ILE A 215 -3.29 8.24 6.23
CA ILE A 215 -2.42 8.95 7.16
C ILE A 215 -3.10 9.06 8.53
N ASP A 216 -2.33 8.88 9.60
CA ASP A 216 -2.81 9.11 10.95
C ASP A 216 -2.80 10.62 11.25
N VAL A 217 -3.84 11.11 11.91
CA VAL A 217 -3.97 12.52 12.27
C VAL A 217 -4.21 12.72 13.75
N ALA A 218 -3.55 13.73 14.34
CA ALA A 218 -3.70 14.07 15.74
C ALA A 218 -3.89 15.58 15.96
N ASN A 219 -4.69 15.97 16.95
CA ASN A 219 -4.91 17.38 17.31
C ASN A 219 -5.32 18.24 16.10
N MET A 220 -6.32 17.78 15.35
CA MET A 220 -6.84 18.49 14.18
C MET A 220 -8.14 19.20 14.55
N HIS A 221 -8.18 20.51 14.36
CA HIS A 221 -9.37 21.31 14.60
C HIS A 221 -9.82 22.02 13.31
N VAL A 222 -10.97 21.60 12.78
CA VAL A 222 -11.64 22.21 11.63
C VAL A 222 -12.79 23.08 12.12
N LYS A 223 -12.72 24.40 11.93
CA LYS A 223 -13.71 25.33 12.45
C LYS A 223 -14.22 26.33 11.42
N ASN A 224 -15.46 26.76 11.59
CA ASN A 224 -16.11 27.78 10.76
C ASN A 224 -16.02 27.53 9.23
N SER A 225 -15.88 26.26 8.83
CA SER A 225 -15.53 25.91 7.46
C SER A 225 -16.74 25.40 6.68
N VAL A 226 -16.76 25.66 5.38
CA VAL A 226 -17.90 25.39 4.49
C VAL A 226 -17.52 24.43 3.38
N SER A 227 -18.26 23.34 3.24
CA SER A 227 -18.09 22.39 2.14
C SER A 227 -19.43 22.16 1.42
N SER A 228 -19.62 22.71 0.22
CA SER A 228 -20.94 22.68 -0.43
C SER A 228 -20.92 22.38 -1.92
N TYR A 229 -21.96 21.69 -2.41
CA TYR A 229 -22.15 21.40 -3.83
C TYR A 229 -20.98 20.65 -4.49
N ASN A 230 -20.20 19.90 -3.71
CA ASN A 230 -19.09 19.13 -4.25
C ASN A 230 -19.58 17.86 -4.97
N TRP A 231 -18.73 17.32 -5.85
CA TRP A 231 -19.05 16.14 -6.66
C TRP A 231 -19.48 14.94 -5.80
N GLU A 232 -18.69 14.64 -4.77
CA GLU A 232 -18.97 13.64 -3.73
C GLU A 232 -19.18 14.34 -2.37
N ASP A 233 -18.55 13.86 -1.29
CA ASP A 233 -18.73 14.34 0.08
C ASP A 233 -18.26 15.78 0.33
N GLY A 234 -18.82 16.37 1.38
CA GLY A 234 -18.39 17.65 1.93
C GLY A 234 -17.03 17.53 2.63
N PHE A 235 -17.03 16.89 3.79
CA PHE A 235 -15.85 16.54 4.56
C PHE A 235 -15.70 15.03 4.60
N TYR A 236 -14.52 14.54 4.23
CA TYR A 236 -14.18 13.13 4.17
C TYR A 236 -12.94 12.83 5.01
N LEU A 237 -13.07 11.83 5.89
CA LEU A 237 -11.98 11.21 6.63
C LEU A 237 -12.10 9.70 6.50
N ARG A 238 -10.98 9.04 6.18
CA ARG A 238 -10.94 7.59 6.03
C ARG A 238 -11.13 6.92 7.40
N GLN A 239 -11.84 5.79 7.43
CA GLN A 239 -12.25 5.17 8.69
C GLN A 239 -11.21 4.21 9.31
N ASP A 240 -10.25 3.74 8.50
CA ASP A 240 -9.22 2.76 8.87
C ASP A 240 -7.89 3.41 9.29
N VAL A 241 -7.87 4.72 9.52
CA VAL A 241 -6.69 5.47 9.99
C VAL A 241 -6.90 6.00 11.40
N ALA A 242 -5.83 6.13 12.17
CA ALA A 242 -5.92 6.66 13.53
C ALA A 242 -6.23 8.15 13.50
N LYS A 243 -7.22 8.55 14.29
CA LYS A 243 -7.67 9.93 14.44
C LYS A 243 -7.74 10.20 15.94
N ASN A 244 -6.83 11.02 16.43
CA ASN A 244 -6.75 11.36 17.84
C ASN A 244 -7.06 12.85 18.01
N ASN A 245 -8.04 13.20 18.84
CA ASN A 245 -8.41 14.59 19.09
C ASN A 245 -8.71 15.37 17.78
N VAL A 246 -9.64 14.83 16.98
CA VAL A 246 -10.12 15.46 15.75
C VAL A 246 -11.49 16.08 15.98
N VAL A 247 -11.59 17.40 15.86
CA VAL A 247 -12.79 18.17 16.17
C VAL A 247 -13.21 19.02 14.98
N PHE A 248 -14.48 18.95 14.62
CA PHE A 248 -15.14 19.90 13.72
C PHE A 248 -16.06 20.79 14.53
N GLU A 249 -15.92 22.10 14.40
CA GLU A 249 -16.70 23.09 15.14
C GLU A 249 -17.34 24.09 14.18
N ASN A 250 -18.64 24.35 14.30
CA ASN A 250 -19.34 25.38 13.51
C ASN A 250 -19.16 25.20 11.97
N CYS A 251 -19.01 23.97 11.49
CA CYS A 251 -18.86 23.67 10.07
C CYS A 251 -20.22 23.53 9.37
N VAL A 252 -20.24 23.82 8.06
CA VAL A 252 -21.45 23.69 7.22
C VAL A 252 -21.12 22.82 6.01
N ALA A 253 -21.86 21.73 5.83
CA ALA A 253 -21.69 20.81 4.72
C ALA A 253 -23.01 20.61 3.97
N ASP A 254 -23.28 21.40 2.93
CA ASP A 254 -24.61 21.45 2.29
C ASP A 254 -24.60 21.02 0.82
N TYR A 255 -25.63 20.29 0.40
CA TYR A 255 -25.90 19.92 -0.99
C TYR A 255 -24.74 19.19 -1.70
N ASN A 256 -23.94 18.44 -0.95
CA ASN A 256 -22.86 17.60 -1.48
C ASN A 256 -23.42 16.33 -2.14
N GLY A 257 -22.57 15.67 -2.94
CA GLY A 257 -22.93 14.51 -3.74
C GLY A 257 -23.63 14.89 -5.03
N VAL A 258 -23.20 15.93 -5.76
CA VAL A 258 -23.92 16.34 -6.99
C VAL A 258 -23.87 15.30 -8.12
N LYS A 259 -23.07 14.23 -7.97
CA LYS A 259 -22.96 13.06 -8.86
C LYS A 259 -24.32 12.40 -9.25
N PRO A 260 -24.67 12.28 -10.54
CA PRO A 260 -26.02 11.84 -10.97
C PRO A 260 -26.47 10.41 -10.64
N ALA A 261 -25.56 9.44 -10.46
CA ALA A 261 -25.89 8.00 -10.44
C ALA A 261 -25.37 7.22 -9.22
N PHE A 262 -24.94 7.90 -8.15
CA PHE A 262 -24.22 7.28 -7.03
C PHE A 262 -24.97 7.46 -5.69
N LYS A 263 -24.74 6.52 -4.77
CA LYS A 263 -25.44 6.42 -3.47
C LYS A 263 -24.61 6.93 -2.27
N GLU A 264 -23.55 7.70 -2.51
CA GLU A 264 -22.83 8.42 -1.45
C GLU A 264 -22.68 9.90 -1.83
N GLY A 265 -22.26 10.74 -0.87
CA GLY A 265 -22.35 12.20 -0.95
C GLY A 265 -22.86 12.80 0.35
N TYR A 266 -22.20 12.48 1.45
CA TYR A 266 -22.52 12.95 2.80
C TYR A 266 -22.00 14.37 3.05
N GLY A 267 -22.59 15.05 4.02
CA GLY A 267 -22.00 16.28 4.55
C GLY A 267 -20.67 15.98 5.26
N TYR A 268 -20.69 15.00 6.16
CA TYR A 268 -19.55 14.51 6.94
C TYR A 268 -19.45 12.99 6.81
N PHE A 269 -18.52 12.51 5.99
CA PHE A 269 -18.14 11.11 5.93
C PHE A 269 -16.98 10.86 6.90
N ILE A 270 -17.28 10.31 8.06
CA ILE A 270 -16.39 10.18 9.22
C ILE A 270 -16.62 8.83 9.95
N ASP A 271 -15.96 8.63 11.08
CA ASP A 271 -16.28 7.58 12.06
C ASP A 271 -16.41 8.19 13.47
N SER A 272 -16.63 7.34 14.47
CA SER A 272 -16.87 7.75 15.86
C SER A 272 -15.69 8.40 16.58
N SER A 273 -14.51 8.50 15.97
CA SER A 273 -13.35 9.19 16.55
C SER A 273 -13.32 10.69 16.24
N VAL A 274 -14.26 11.19 15.44
CA VAL A 274 -14.38 12.61 15.07
C VAL A 274 -15.53 13.24 15.84
N VAL A 275 -15.26 14.36 16.53
CA VAL A 275 -16.26 15.12 17.27
C VAL A 275 -16.85 16.21 16.38
N LEU A 276 -18.18 16.32 16.30
CA LEU A 276 -18.87 17.42 15.62
C LEU A 276 -19.58 18.32 16.64
N ILE A 277 -19.19 19.59 16.71
CA ILE A 277 -19.78 20.62 17.58
C ILE A 277 -20.45 21.66 16.69
N ASP A 278 -21.74 21.90 16.88
CA ASP A 278 -22.53 22.90 16.13
C ASP A 278 -22.43 22.81 14.59
N CYS A 279 -22.09 21.62 14.08
CA CYS A 279 -21.96 21.36 12.66
C CYS A 279 -23.33 21.13 12.01
N LYS A 280 -23.48 21.60 10.77
CA LYS A 280 -24.73 21.49 10.00
C LYS A 280 -24.48 20.81 8.68
N GLY A 281 -25.47 20.08 8.18
CA GLY A 281 -25.45 19.60 6.79
C GLY A 281 -26.83 19.28 6.25
N ALA A 282 -27.29 20.06 5.29
CA ALA A 282 -28.60 19.95 4.67
C ALA A 282 -28.50 19.64 3.18
N GLY A 283 -29.44 18.83 2.67
CA GLY A 283 -29.59 18.58 1.24
C GLY A 283 -28.48 17.75 0.58
N ASN A 284 -27.54 17.19 1.36
CA ASN A 284 -26.56 16.23 0.88
C ASN A 284 -27.25 14.92 0.46
N LYS A 285 -26.80 14.30 -0.63
CA LYS A 285 -27.44 13.06 -1.12
C LYS A 285 -27.31 11.89 -0.15
N GLY A 286 -26.18 11.77 0.54
CA GLY A 286 -25.95 10.75 1.57
C GLY A 286 -26.60 11.09 2.92
N GLY A 287 -26.99 12.34 3.14
CA GLY A 287 -27.43 12.84 4.44
C GLY A 287 -26.35 13.64 5.18
N MET A 288 -26.64 14.08 6.40
CA MET A 288 -25.73 14.94 7.15
C MET A 288 -24.40 14.23 7.45
N SER A 289 -24.46 13.01 7.98
CA SER A 289 -23.29 12.17 8.24
C SER A 289 -23.61 10.70 7.99
N ASN A 290 -22.56 9.89 7.81
CA ASN A 290 -22.62 8.44 7.68
C ASN A 290 -22.66 7.70 9.04
N VAL A 291 -22.54 8.41 10.17
CA VAL A 291 -22.68 7.85 11.52
C VAL A 291 -23.97 8.34 12.19
N ASP A 292 -24.66 7.44 12.90
CA ASP A 292 -25.94 7.71 13.55
C ASP A 292 -25.82 8.42 14.92
N VAL A 293 -24.66 8.28 15.57
CA VAL A 293 -24.37 8.85 16.90
C VAL A 293 -23.04 9.58 16.85
N ILE A 294 -23.06 10.86 17.23
CA ILE A 294 -21.88 11.72 17.31
C ILE A 294 -21.44 11.74 18.79
N PRO A 295 -20.15 11.51 19.11
CA PRO A 295 -19.65 11.67 20.48
C PRO A 295 -19.81 13.11 20.95
N GLU A 296 -20.40 13.32 22.12
CA GLU A 296 -20.36 14.62 22.81
C GLU A 296 -18.96 14.83 23.43
N PRO A 297 -18.45 16.08 23.50
CA PRO A 297 -17.16 16.35 24.12
C PRO A 297 -17.17 15.94 25.59
N GLU A 298 -16.14 15.22 26.05
CA GLU A 298 -15.96 14.92 27.47
C GLU A 298 -15.75 16.24 28.25
N PRO A 299 -16.33 16.38 29.46
CA PRO A 299 -16.15 17.58 30.28
C PRO A 299 -14.67 17.75 30.66
N GLU A 300 -14.18 19.00 30.59
CA GLU A 300 -12.80 19.33 30.97
C GLU A 300 -12.48 18.84 32.40
N PRO A 301 -11.31 18.25 32.65
CA PRO A 301 -10.91 17.79 33.98
C PRO A 301 -10.81 18.99 34.94
N ILE A 302 -11.57 18.90 36.03
CA ILE A 302 -11.54 19.86 37.13
C ILE A 302 -10.16 19.78 37.80
N PRO A 303 -9.46 20.91 38.09
CA PRO A 303 -8.17 20.86 38.77
C PRO A 303 -8.29 20.15 40.13
N GLU A 304 -7.44 19.15 40.37
CA GLU A 304 -7.32 18.52 41.70
C GLU A 304 -6.89 19.58 42.73
N PRO A 305 -7.45 19.57 43.96
CA PRO A 305 -7.05 20.51 45.01
C PRO A 305 -5.60 20.26 45.46
N GLU A 306 -4.85 21.34 45.66
CA GLU A 306 -3.49 21.28 46.23
C GLU A 306 -3.48 20.54 47.58
N PRO A 307 -2.46 19.71 47.88
CA PRO A 307 -2.37 19.00 49.14
C PRO A 307 -2.15 19.97 50.33
N GLU A 308 -3.00 19.84 51.36
CA GLU A 308 -2.85 20.57 52.63
C GLU A 308 -1.56 20.16 53.38
N PRO A 309 -0.97 21.08 54.18
CA PRO A 309 0.29 20.82 54.87
C PRO A 309 0.16 19.78 56.01
N ILE A 310 1.14 18.88 56.04
CA ILE A 310 1.29 17.80 57.02
C ILE A 310 1.60 18.39 58.42
N PRO A 311 0.92 17.98 59.51
CA PRO A 311 1.26 18.39 60.87
C PRO A 311 2.53 17.70 61.41
N GLU A 312 3.31 18.43 62.23
CA GLU A 312 4.50 17.95 62.95
C GLU A 312 4.20 16.80 63.96
N PRO A 313 5.20 15.97 64.32
CA PRO A 313 5.00 14.80 65.18
C PRO A 313 5.35 15.08 66.65
N GLU A 314 4.48 14.70 67.59
CA GLU A 314 4.80 14.34 68.99
C GLU A 314 3.63 13.52 69.58
N PRO A 315 3.77 12.78 70.72
CA PRO A 315 4.80 11.84 71.16
C PRO A 315 4.22 10.43 71.51
N GLU A 316 5.08 9.41 71.64
CA GLU A 316 4.77 8.06 72.20
C GLU A 316 4.60 8.07 73.75
N PRO A 317 4.24 6.98 74.47
CA PRO A 317 3.31 5.85 74.25
C PRO A 317 2.44 5.49 75.51
N ILE A 318 1.43 4.60 75.40
CA ILE A 318 0.90 3.76 76.50
C ILE A 318 0.34 2.42 75.93
N PRO A 319 0.37 1.29 76.67
CA PRO A 319 0.40 -0.07 76.11
C PRO A 319 -0.96 -0.79 75.92
N GLU A 320 -0.86 -1.76 75.01
CA GLU A 320 -1.77 -2.75 74.40
C GLU A 320 -3.07 -3.20 75.12
N PRO A 321 -4.16 -3.33 74.34
CA PRO A 321 -5.08 -4.46 74.39
C PRO A 321 -4.78 -5.47 73.26
N GLU A 322 -5.09 -6.75 73.53
CA GLU A 322 -4.80 -7.94 72.71
C GLU A 322 -5.27 -7.82 71.24
N PRO A 323 -4.52 -8.40 70.27
CA PRO A 323 -4.86 -8.32 68.86
C PRO A 323 -6.04 -9.22 68.49
N GLU A 324 -7.07 -8.61 67.90
CA GLU A 324 -8.06 -9.30 67.09
C GLU A 324 -7.40 -9.86 65.81
N PRO A 325 -7.90 -10.98 65.24
CA PRO A 325 -7.30 -11.61 64.08
C PRO A 325 -7.30 -10.67 62.87
N ILE A 326 -6.10 -10.33 62.40
CA ILE A 326 -5.86 -9.63 61.14
C ILE A 326 -6.50 -10.48 60.01
N PRO A 327 -7.42 -9.95 59.20
CA PRO A 327 -7.82 -10.64 57.98
C PRO A 327 -6.57 -10.80 57.10
N GLU A 328 -6.27 -12.03 56.68
CA GLU A 328 -5.17 -12.30 55.76
C GLU A 328 -5.27 -11.34 54.55
N PRO A 329 -4.14 -10.76 54.08
CA PRO A 329 -4.16 -9.93 52.89
C PRO A 329 -4.78 -10.74 51.75
N THR A 330 -5.93 -10.30 51.26
CA THR A 330 -6.59 -10.91 50.10
C THR A 330 -5.65 -10.79 48.91
N LYS A 331 -5.15 -11.94 48.43
CA LYS A 331 -4.34 -12.01 47.22
C LYS A 331 -5.12 -11.42 46.05
N GLY A 332 -4.41 -10.75 45.17
CA GLY A 332 -4.95 -10.33 43.90
C GLY A 332 -5.20 -11.47 42.96
N THR A 333 -5.93 -11.17 41.88
CA THR A 333 -6.13 -12.13 40.80
C THR A 333 -5.05 -11.98 39.73
N SER A 334 -4.82 -13.05 38.97
CA SER A 334 -3.97 -13.03 37.79
C SER A 334 -4.72 -13.55 36.57
N SER A 335 -4.33 -13.10 35.38
CA SER A 335 -4.88 -13.57 34.10
C SER A 335 -3.77 -13.81 33.09
N ILE A 336 -3.87 -14.92 32.36
CA ILE A 336 -2.98 -15.27 31.25
C ILE A 336 -3.79 -15.25 29.96
N ASP A 337 -3.29 -14.49 28.98
CA ASP A 337 -3.71 -14.60 27.59
C ASP A 337 -2.60 -15.23 26.75
N VAL A 338 -3.00 -16.05 25.77
CA VAL A 338 -2.08 -16.76 24.89
C VAL A 338 -2.61 -16.71 23.47
N THR A 339 -1.71 -16.47 22.52
CA THR A 339 -1.97 -16.50 21.08
C THR A 339 -1.00 -17.47 20.40
N VAL A 340 -1.52 -18.26 19.47
CA VAL A 340 -0.77 -19.19 18.63
C VAL A 340 -1.47 -19.32 17.27
N SER A 341 -0.72 -19.55 16.20
CA SER A 341 -1.31 -19.88 14.89
C SER A 341 -2.12 -21.17 14.97
N SER A 342 -3.22 -21.25 14.23
CA SER A 342 -4.14 -22.39 14.30
C SER A 342 -3.60 -23.68 13.67
N SER A 343 -2.60 -23.61 12.77
CA SER A 343 -1.97 -24.79 12.18
C SER A 343 -0.53 -24.56 11.68
N VAL A 344 0.23 -25.65 11.52
CA VAL A 344 1.59 -25.70 10.97
C VAL A 344 1.85 -27.06 10.32
N ASP A 345 2.78 -27.20 9.38
CA ASP A 345 3.16 -28.51 8.85
C ASP A 345 4.11 -29.25 9.81
N VAL A 346 4.05 -30.58 9.83
CA VAL A 346 4.98 -31.41 10.63
C VAL A 346 6.43 -31.08 10.25
N GLY A 347 7.27 -30.88 11.27
CA GLY A 347 8.67 -30.50 11.12
C GLY A 347 8.93 -28.99 11.05
N GLN A 348 7.90 -28.15 10.91
CA GLN A 348 8.03 -26.69 10.91
C GLN A 348 7.81 -26.11 12.31
N ARG A 349 8.56 -25.06 12.65
CA ARG A 349 8.54 -24.46 13.98
C ARG A 349 7.31 -23.57 14.18
N ILE A 350 6.57 -23.78 15.27
CA ILE A 350 5.47 -22.90 15.70
C ILE A 350 5.87 -22.13 16.97
N GLN A 351 5.38 -20.90 17.11
CA GLN A 351 5.61 -20.04 18.27
C GLN A 351 4.27 -19.63 18.90
N ALA A 352 4.19 -19.75 20.23
CA ALA A 352 3.11 -19.21 21.04
C ALA A 352 3.64 -18.02 21.86
N THR A 353 2.83 -16.97 21.96
CA THR A 353 3.13 -15.76 22.75
C THR A 353 2.02 -15.55 23.77
N GLY A 354 2.38 -15.21 25.01
CA GLY A 354 1.38 -14.89 26.03
C GLY A 354 1.75 -13.69 26.88
N VAL A 355 0.75 -13.16 27.59
CA VAL A 355 0.87 -12.03 28.52
C VAL A 355 0.27 -12.45 29.86
N LEU A 356 1.02 -12.24 30.95
CA LEU A 356 0.53 -12.41 32.32
C LEU A 356 0.28 -11.04 32.94
N THR A 357 -0.96 -10.83 33.37
CA THR A 357 -1.39 -9.62 34.09
C THR A 357 -1.89 -9.98 35.49
N VAL A 358 -1.84 -9.00 36.39
CA VAL A 358 -2.33 -9.11 37.77
C VAL A 358 -3.20 -7.90 38.11
N THR A 359 -4.20 -8.11 38.96
CA THR A 359 -5.18 -7.09 39.35
C THR A 359 -5.38 -7.09 40.87
N ASN A 360 -5.18 -5.91 41.47
CA ASN A 360 -5.46 -5.59 42.88
C ASN A 360 -6.32 -4.32 42.95
N ASP A 361 -6.50 -3.77 44.15
CA ASP A 361 -7.14 -2.47 44.40
C ASP A 361 -6.48 -1.31 43.62
N ASP A 362 -5.18 -1.42 43.31
CA ASP A 362 -4.43 -0.45 42.49
C ASP A 362 -4.66 -0.59 40.97
N GLY A 363 -5.51 -1.52 40.53
CA GLY A 363 -5.82 -1.79 39.13
C GLY A 363 -4.99 -2.93 38.49
N THR A 364 -5.14 -3.08 37.16
CA THR A 364 -4.53 -4.16 36.37
C THR A 364 -3.18 -3.74 35.80
N ARG A 365 -2.15 -4.57 35.98
CA ARG A 365 -0.81 -4.33 35.43
C ARG A 365 -0.10 -5.62 35.00
N PRO A 366 0.89 -5.56 34.09
CA PRO A 366 1.70 -6.72 33.75
C PRO A 366 2.53 -7.22 34.95
N LEU A 367 2.65 -8.55 35.08
CA LEU A 367 3.50 -9.16 36.09
C LEU A 367 4.85 -9.53 35.48
N ARG A 368 5.89 -8.75 35.80
CA ARG A 368 7.27 -8.95 35.33
C ARG A 368 8.02 -10.01 36.13
N ASN A 369 9.01 -10.65 35.51
CA ASN A 369 9.92 -11.63 36.12
C ASN A 369 9.21 -12.80 36.82
N ALA A 370 8.00 -13.16 36.39
CA ALA A 370 7.24 -14.28 36.92
C ALA A 370 7.52 -15.54 36.11
N ALA A 371 7.69 -16.67 36.81
CA ALA A 371 7.84 -17.97 36.19
C ALA A 371 6.47 -18.50 35.73
N VAL A 372 6.35 -18.77 34.43
CA VAL A 372 5.19 -19.40 33.80
C VAL A 372 5.57 -20.80 33.37
N THR A 373 4.91 -21.80 33.94
CA THR A 373 5.04 -23.20 33.53
C THR A 373 4.25 -23.42 32.26
N ILE A 374 4.90 -24.05 31.28
CA ILE A 374 4.36 -24.25 29.95
C ILE A 374 4.33 -25.74 29.65
N VAL A 375 3.14 -26.25 29.32
CA VAL A 375 2.92 -27.65 28.97
C VAL A 375 2.40 -27.74 27.53
N VAL A 376 3.16 -28.41 26.66
CA VAL A 376 2.70 -28.82 25.33
C VAL A 376 2.18 -30.25 25.42
N THR A 377 0.90 -30.46 25.13
CA THR A 377 0.30 -31.80 25.01
C THR A 377 0.31 -32.22 23.55
N LEU A 378 0.91 -33.36 23.26
CA LEU A 378 1.04 -33.95 21.93
C LEU A 378 -0.25 -34.70 21.54
N PRO A 379 -0.45 -35.04 20.25
CA PRO A 379 -1.62 -35.78 19.78
C PRO A 379 -1.82 -37.16 20.44
N ASP A 380 -0.74 -37.79 20.90
CA ASP A 380 -0.77 -39.07 21.62
C ASP A 380 -1.08 -38.92 23.13
N GLY A 381 -1.27 -37.68 23.59
CA GLY A 381 -1.52 -37.34 24.99
C GLY A 381 -0.25 -37.16 25.84
N SER A 382 0.95 -37.40 25.29
CA SER A 382 2.21 -37.14 25.99
C SER A 382 2.42 -35.64 26.20
N LYS A 383 3.18 -35.26 27.24
CA LYS A 383 3.33 -33.87 27.68
C LYS A 383 4.79 -33.47 27.74
N ILE A 384 5.12 -32.32 27.16
CA ILE A 384 6.42 -31.66 27.28
C ILE A 384 6.25 -30.45 28.17
N THR A 385 7.01 -30.39 29.28
CA THR A 385 6.97 -29.28 30.22
C THR A 385 8.22 -28.42 30.10
N SER A 386 8.04 -27.11 30.17
CA SER A 386 9.10 -26.10 30.13
C SER A 386 8.71 -24.92 31.01
N GLN A 387 9.64 -23.99 31.25
CA GLN A 387 9.36 -22.75 31.96
C GLN A 387 9.79 -21.55 31.12
N ALA A 388 9.00 -20.48 31.18
CA ALA A 388 9.37 -19.17 30.67
C ALA A 388 9.30 -18.15 31.81
N THR A 389 10.07 -17.06 31.68
CA THR A 389 10.00 -15.93 32.61
C THR A 389 9.41 -14.74 31.87
N THR A 390 8.47 -14.04 32.50
CA THR A 390 7.83 -12.86 31.88
C THR A 390 8.79 -11.66 31.83
N ASP A 391 8.71 -10.89 30.75
CA ASP A 391 9.47 -9.65 30.60
C ASP A 391 8.84 -8.45 31.35
N TYR A 392 9.37 -7.24 31.13
CA TYR A 392 8.85 -6.00 31.77
C TYR A 392 7.36 -5.73 31.47
N ASN A 393 6.87 -6.19 30.32
CA ASN A 393 5.48 -6.05 29.89
C ASN A 393 4.64 -7.30 30.21
N GLY A 394 5.15 -8.21 31.04
CA GLY A 394 4.44 -9.45 31.40
C GLY A 394 4.43 -10.50 30.28
N ARG A 395 5.19 -10.30 29.19
CA ARG A 395 5.15 -11.18 28.02
C ARG A 395 6.07 -12.39 28.19
N PHE A 396 5.66 -13.53 27.64
CA PHE A 396 6.47 -14.74 27.53
C PHE A 396 6.27 -15.40 26.15
N THR A 397 7.25 -16.18 25.71
CA THR A 397 7.18 -16.91 24.43
C THR A 397 7.61 -18.36 24.58
N MET A 398 7.07 -19.22 23.73
CA MET A 398 7.43 -20.64 23.63
C MET A 398 7.43 -21.07 22.18
N THR A 399 8.29 -22.02 21.86
CA THR A 399 8.42 -22.54 20.51
C THR A 399 8.46 -24.06 20.52
N HIS A 400 7.75 -24.68 19.58
CA HIS A 400 7.68 -26.13 19.44
C HIS A 400 7.80 -26.53 17.97
N THR A 401 8.34 -27.71 17.72
CA THR A 401 8.38 -28.30 16.37
C THR A 401 7.63 -29.63 16.43
N PRO A 402 6.41 -29.72 15.87
CA PRO A 402 5.62 -30.94 15.91
C PRO A 402 6.28 -32.02 15.06
N ASN A 403 6.35 -33.23 15.60
CA ASN A 403 6.96 -34.39 14.94
C ASN A 403 5.93 -35.37 14.36
N ALA A 404 4.65 -35.15 14.65
CA ALA A 404 3.54 -35.95 14.18
C ALA A 404 2.33 -35.06 13.85
N ALA A 405 1.51 -35.49 12.89
CA ALA A 405 0.27 -34.81 12.56
C ALA A 405 -0.78 -35.01 13.65
N GLY A 406 -1.67 -34.03 13.82
CA GLY A 406 -2.75 -34.09 14.81
C GLY A 406 -2.87 -32.80 15.64
N THR A 407 -3.76 -32.84 16.62
CA THR A 407 -4.04 -31.69 17.50
C THR A 407 -3.08 -31.66 18.67
N TYR A 408 -2.40 -30.53 18.85
CA TYR A 408 -1.58 -30.23 20.01
C TYR A 408 -2.29 -29.18 20.86
N SER A 409 -1.97 -29.12 22.15
CA SER A 409 -2.39 -28.02 23.01
C SER A 409 -1.23 -27.45 23.82
N PHE A 410 -1.31 -26.15 24.12
CA PHE A 410 -0.36 -25.39 24.89
C PHE A 410 -1.10 -24.88 26.09
N THR A 411 -0.63 -25.21 27.28
CA THR A 411 -1.16 -24.70 28.55
C THR A 411 -0.08 -23.90 29.24
N ALA A 412 -0.28 -22.59 29.39
CA ALA A 412 0.53 -21.75 30.26
C ALA A 412 -0.13 -21.70 31.65
N THR A 413 0.68 -21.81 32.71
CA THR A 413 0.22 -21.77 34.10
C THR A 413 1.17 -20.93 34.94
N PHE A 414 0.64 -19.89 35.56
CA PHE A 414 1.26 -19.20 36.68
C PHE A 414 0.74 -19.83 37.96
N ALA A 415 1.63 -20.34 38.81
CA ALA A 415 1.24 -21.07 40.03
C ALA A 415 0.66 -20.15 41.12
N GLY A 416 0.77 -18.83 40.96
CA GLY A 416 0.52 -17.86 42.03
C GLY A 416 1.78 -17.57 42.84
N ASN A 417 1.68 -16.60 43.73
CA ASN A 417 2.70 -16.30 44.73
C ASN A 417 2.02 -15.75 46.00
N ASP A 418 2.78 -15.13 46.90
CA ASP A 418 2.24 -14.59 48.15
C ASP A 418 1.28 -13.41 47.92
N ALA A 419 1.37 -12.72 46.78
CA ALA A 419 0.56 -11.55 46.45
C ALA A 419 -0.59 -11.83 45.48
N TYR A 420 -0.52 -12.88 44.66
CA TYR A 420 -1.48 -13.16 43.59
C TYR A 420 -1.84 -14.64 43.51
N ASP A 421 -3.12 -14.91 43.22
CA ASP A 421 -3.59 -16.23 42.86
C ASP A 421 -3.01 -16.70 41.52
N GLY A 422 -2.93 -18.02 41.37
CA GLY A 422 -2.49 -18.63 40.12
C GLY A 422 -3.54 -18.52 39.01
N SER A 423 -3.09 -18.61 37.76
CA SER A 423 -3.95 -18.62 36.58
C SER A 423 -3.39 -19.56 35.53
N SER A 424 -4.27 -20.08 34.67
CA SER A 424 -3.85 -20.90 33.54
C SER A 424 -4.71 -20.64 32.30
N LYS A 425 -4.10 -20.82 31.13
CA LYS A 425 -4.77 -20.69 29.83
C LYS A 425 -4.27 -21.78 28.89
N ALA A 426 -5.22 -22.45 28.23
CA ALA A 426 -4.94 -23.45 27.21
C ALA A 426 -5.40 -22.97 25.83
N VAL A 427 -4.59 -23.23 24.80
CA VAL A 427 -4.90 -23.03 23.38
C VAL A 427 -4.50 -24.27 22.59
N SER A 428 -5.18 -24.55 21.48
CA SER A 428 -4.91 -25.73 20.64
C SER A 428 -4.60 -25.33 19.20
N TRP A 429 -3.75 -26.12 18.54
CA TRP A 429 -3.43 -25.98 17.11
C TRP A 429 -3.27 -27.36 16.46
N THR A 430 -3.29 -27.39 15.13
CA THR A 430 -3.19 -28.64 14.35
C THR A 430 -1.88 -28.70 13.57
N ALA A 431 -1.12 -29.78 13.74
CA ALA A 431 -0.01 -30.11 12.84
C ALA A 431 -0.53 -30.92 11.63
N LYS A 432 -0.27 -30.44 10.41
CA LYS A 432 -0.68 -31.11 9.17
C LYS A 432 0.36 -32.16 8.76
N ALA A 433 -0.11 -33.31 8.30
CA ALA A 433 0.77 -34.35 7.77
C ALA A 433 1.53 -33.83 6.54
N LEU A 434 2.80 -34.24 6.40
CA LEU A 434 3.53 -34.04 5.15
C LEU A 434 2.82 -34.82 4.03
N PRO A 435 2.68 -34.25 2.83
CA PRO A 435 2.12 -34.97 1.69
C PRO A 435 2.89 -36.28 1.45
N VAL A 436 2.16 -37.36 1.24
CA VAL A 436 2.73 -38.66 0.86
C VAL A 436 3.49 -38.48 -0.46
N PRO A 437 4.69 -39.06 -0.65
CA PRO A 437 5.37 -39.01 -1.94
C PRO A 437 4.44 -39.53 -3.03
N ASP A 438 4.23 -38.73 -4.07
CA ASP A 438 3.31 -39.09 -5.14
C ASP A 438 3.67 -40.45 -5.75
N PRO A 439 2.66 -41.30 -6.07
CA PRO A 439 2.90 -42.51 -6.84
C PRO A 439 3.63 -42.15 -8.14
N LYS A 440 4.62 -42.97 -8.52
CA LYS A 440 5.41 -42.75 -9.74
C LYS A 440 4.47 -42.44 -10.92
N PRO A 441 4.63 -41.29 -11.60
CA PRO A 441 3.70 -40.90 -12.66
C PRO A 441 3.66 -41.97 -13.76
N SER A 442 2.46 -42.45 -14.09
CA SER A 442 2.24 -43.35 -15.22
C SER A 442 1.99 -42.52 -16.48
N ALA A 443 2.68 -42.85 -17.57
CA ALA A 443 2.55 -42.18 -18.86
C ALA A 443 2.46 -43.18 -20.02
N ASP A 444 1.85 -42.75 -21.13
CA ASP A 444 1.82 -43.51 -22.39
C ASP A 444 3.22 -43.62 -22.98
N LEU A 445 3.96 -42.51 -22.92
CA LEU A 445 5.30 -42.34 -23.49
C LEU A 445 6.25 -41.74 -22.46
N TYR A 446 7.49 -42.25 -22.45
CA TYR A 446 8.56 -41.83 -21.58
C TYR A 446 9.72 -41.31 -22.42
N VAL A 447 10.20 -40.10 -22.14
CA VAL A 447 11.39 -39.52 -22.77
C VAL A 447 12.57 -39.65 -21.81
N TYR A 448 13.63 -40.31 -22.28
CA TYR A 448 14.87 -40.55 -21.54
C TYR A 448 16.02 -39.68 -22.08
N PRO A 449 17.07 -39.45 -21.27
CA PRO A 449 18.27 -38.75 -21.72
C PRO A 449 18.84 -39.37 -23.01
N GLY A 450 19.41 -38.52 -23.87
CA GLY A 450 19.81 -38.92 -25.22
C GLY A 450 18.67 -38.89 -26.25
N ASN A 451 17.52 -38.29 -25.89
CA ASN A 451 16.34 -38.13 -26.75
C ASN A 451 15.76 -39.47 -27.22
N ILE A 452 15.55 -40.39 -26.27
CA ILE A 452 14.99 -41.72 -26.52
C ILE A 452 13.58 -41.78 -25.98
N VAL A 453 12.59 -42.09 -26.83
CA VAL A 453 11.19 -42.26 -26.42
C VAL A 453 10.88 -43.74 -26.30
N LYS A 454 10.31 -44.15 -25.17
CA LYS A 454 9.81 -45.50 -24.91
C LYS A 454 8.31 -45.49 -24.62
N ASN A 455 7.61 -46.54 -25.00
CA ASN A 455 6.22 -46.74 -24.58
C ASN A 455 6.12 -47.31 -23.15
N ALA A 456 4.90 -47.44 -22.64
CA ALA A 456 4.62 -48.02 -21.31
C ALA A 456 5.18 -49.43 -21.07
N ASN A 457 5.42 -50.21 -22.13
CA ASN A 457 6.03 -51.55 -22.04
C ASN A 457 7.57 -51.51 -22.08
N GLY A 458 8.18 -50.32 -22.14
CA GLY A 458 9.63 -50.12 -22.19
C GLY A 458 10.26 -50.28 -23.57
N ALA A 459 9.48 -50.47 -24.64
CA ALA A 459 10.00 -50.56 -26.00
C ALA A 459 10.35 -49.17 -26.55
N THR A 460 11.52 -49.02 -27.14
CA THR A 460 11.92 -47.79 -27.85
C THR A 460 11.07 -47.61 -29.10
N VAL A 461 10.37 -46.48 -29.20
CA VAL A 461 9.45 -46.16 -30.30
C VAL A 461 9.90 -44.96 -31.14
N HIS A 462 10.77 -44.12 -30.61
CA HIS A 462 11.33 -42.98 -31.34
C HIS A 462 12.68 -42.54 -30.76
N THR A 463 13.54 -41.96 -31.59
CA THR A 463 14.82 -41.36 -31.16
C THR A 463 15.13 -40.11 -31.98
N GLY A 464 15.96 -39.21 -31.44
CA GLY A 464 16.47 -38.05 -32.16
C GLY A 464 16.02 -36.72 -31.56
N SER A 465 16.56 -35.60 -32.03
CA SER A 465 16.39 -34.27 -31.42
C SER A 465 14.95 -33.78 -31.27
N THR A 466 13.99 -34.38 -31.98
CA THR A 466 12.55 -34.06 -31.90
C THR A 466 11.78 -34.90 -30.87
N ALA A 467 12.47 -35.69 -30.04
CA ALA A 467 11.84 -36.69 -29.17
C ALA A 467 10.69 -36.18 -28.30
N ILE A 468 10.85 -35.02 -27.65
CA ILE A 468 9.81 -34.45 -26.79
C ILE A 468 8.59 -34.03 -27.63
N GLN A 469 8.79 -33.29 -28.73
CA GLN A 469 7.70 -32.90 -29.62
C GLN A 469 6.99 -34.11 -30.23
N TRP A 470 7.75 -35.11 -30.67
CA TRP A 470 7.18 -36.34 -31.22
C TRP A 470 6.34 -37.07 -30.16
N ALA A 471 6.82 -37.16 -28.92
CA ALA A 471 6.07 -37.79 -27.86
C ALA A 471 4.75 -37.03 -27.56
N VAL A 472 4.78 -35.71 -27.49
CA VAL A 472 3.57 -34.88 -27.30
C VAL A 472 2.55 -35.09 -28.43
N ASN A 473 3.01 -35.26 -29.67
CA ASN A 473 2.12 -35.53 -30.81
C ASN A 473 1.48 -36.93 -30.79
N ASN A 474 2.09 -37.90 -30.10
CA ASN A 474 1.72 -39.32 -30.18
C ASN A 474 1.24 -39.93 -28.85
N GLY A 475 1.39 -39.24 -27.72
CA GLY A 475 0.91 -39.66 -26.40
C GLY A 475 -0.21 -38.75 -25.89
N ASN A 476 -1.08 -39.28 -25.03
CA ASN A 476 -1.98 -38.45 -24.23
C ASN A 476 -1.26 -38.00 -22.95
N THR A 477 -0.40 -38.85 -22.39
CA THR A 477 0.47 -38.54 -21.26
C THR A 477 1.94 -38.83 -21.62
N VAL A 478 2.80 -37.83 -21.45
CA VAL A 478 4.23 -37.90 -21.77
C VAL A 478 5.02 -37.57 -20.52
N LEU A 479 5.85 -38.51 -20.04
CA LEU A 479 6.77 -38.29 -18.92
C LEU A 479 8.20 -38.09 -19.43
N VAL A 480 8.77 -36.91 -19.21
CA VAL A 480 10.21 -36.67 -19.35
C VAL A 480 10.87 -37.09 -18.05
N THR A 481 11.69 -38.13 -18.11
CA THR A 481 12.35 -38.68 -16.91
C THR A 481 13.41 -37.72 -16.38
N ALA A 482 13.76 -37.83 -15.09
CA ALA A 482 14.74 -36.98 -14.43
C ALA A 482 16.04 -36.81 -15.24
N GLY A 483 16.57 -35.59 -15.23
CA GLY A 483 17.76 -35.19 -15.98
C GLY A 483 17.61 -33.84 -16.66
N THR A 484 18.66 -33.42 -17.37
CA THR A 484 18.70 -32.16 -18.12
C THR A 484 18.64 -32.43 -19.63
N TYR A 485 17.69 -31.80 -20.31
CA TYR A 485 17.46 -31.95 -21.74
C TYR A 485 17.71 -30.63 -22.47
N GLN A 486 18.47 -30.69 -23.55
CA GLN A 486 18.72 -29.53 -24.42
C GLN A 486 17.59 -29.43 -25.44
N VAL A 487 16.92 -28.27 -25.49
CA VAL A 487 15.77 -28.02 -26.35
C VAL A 487 16.09 -26.88 -27.32
N SER A 488 16.11 -27.16 -28.62
CA SER A 488 16.55 -26.20 -29.64
C SER A 488 15.45 -25.29 -30.20
N GLY A 489 14.19 -25.46 -29.78
CA GLY A 489 13.06 -24.75 -30.35
C GLY A 489 11.79 -24.91 -29.52
N ASN A 490 10.64 -24.66 -30.15
CA ASN A 490 9.33 -24.74 -29.47
C ASN A 490 8.86 -26.19 -29.30
N ILE A 491 8.10 -26.42 -28.23
CA ILE A 491 7.28 -27.61 -28.01
C ILE A 491 5.82 -27.18 -28.09
N TYR A 492 5.15 -27.56 -29.18
CA TYR A 492 3.73 -27.32 -29.38
C TYR A 492 2.92 -28.44 -28.75
N MET A 493 2.00 -28.06 -27.87
CA MET A 493 1.09 -28.99 -27.23
C MET A 493 -0.06 -29.38 -28.16
N ARG A 494 -0.67 -30.54 -27.88
CA ARG A 494 -1.87 -31.04 -28.54
C ARG A 494 -3.04 -31.03 -27.56
N SER A 495 -4.28 -30.81 -28.02
CA SER A 495 -5.46 -30.90 -27.15
C SER A 495 -5.55 -32.25 -26.45
N GLY A 496 -5.91 -32.26 -25.17
CA GLY A 496 -6.04 -33.48 -24.37
C GLY A 496 -4.72 -34.08 -23.91
N THR A 497 -3.58 -33.39 -24.10
CA THR A 497 -2.26 -33.92 -23.73
C THR A 497 -1.73 -33.37 -22.42
N THR A 498 -1.00 -34.20 -21.68
CA THR A 498 -0.21 -33.81 -20.51
C THR A 498 1.26 -34.09 -20.77
N LEU A 499 2.09 -33.05 -20.73
CA LEU A 499 3.55 -33.16 -20.68
C LEU A 499 3.99 -33.01 -19.23
N MET A 500 4.65 -34.01 -18.67
CA MET A 500 5.09 -34.00 -17.29
C MET A 500 6.57 -34.37 -17.15
N GLY A 501 7.26 -33.80 -16.17
CA GLY A 501 8.51 -34.35 -15.64
C GLY A 501 8.29 -35.15 -14.37
N GLU A 502 9.35 -35.75 -13.83
CA GLU A 502 9.31 -36.45 -12.53
C GLU A 502 9.31 -35.48 -11.31
N GLY A 503 9.22 -34.18 -11.56
CA GLY A 503 9.28 -33.10 -10.59
C GLY A 503 10.17 -31.96 -11.10
N SER A 504 9.81 -30.71 -10.79
CA SER A 504 10.62 -29.55 -11.17
C SER A 504 12.03 -29.60 -10.57
N ASP A 505 12.19 -30.22 -9.39
CA ASP A 505 13.47 -30.48 -8.75
C ASP A 505 14.36 -31.52 -9.47
N LYS A 506 13.81 -32.29 -10.42
CA LYS A 506 14.49 -33.43 -11.06
C LYS A 506 14.61 -33.31 -12.58
N THR A 507 13.67 -32.64 -13.23
CA THR A 507 13.54 -32.66 -14.69
C THR A 507 13.74 -31.26 -15.24
N THR A 508 14.88 -31.00 -15.88
CA THR A 508 15.23 -29.69 -16.43
C THR A 508 15.17 -29.69 -17.96
N LEU A 509 14.42 -28.75 -18.54
CA LEU A 509 14.47 -28.41 -19.96
C LEU A 509 15.26 -27.11 -20.12
N ASN A 510 16.43 -27.20 -20.75
CA ASN A 510 17.29 -26.06 -21.05
C ASN A 510 17.08 -25.64 -22.50
N PHE A 511 16.46 -24.48 -22.72
CA PHE A 511 16.12 -23.98 -24.04
C PHE A 511 17.25 -23.12 -24.63
N ALA A 512 17.69 -23.47 -25.83
CA ALA A 512 18.58 -22.61 -26.62
C ALA A 512 17.86 -21.32 -27.04
N ARG A 513 16.61 -21.45 -27.53
CA ARG A 513 15.61 -20.39 -27.72
C ARG A 513 14.28 -21.01 -28.11
N GLY A 514 13.24 -20.88 -27.27
CA GLY A 514 11.94 -21.46 -27.58
C GLY A 514 10.93 -21.34 -26.45
N ALA A 515 9.85 -22.09 -26.55
CA ALA A 515 8.80 -22.15 -25.54
C ALA A 515 8.05 -23.48 -25.53
N ILE A 516 7.37 -23.77 -24.43
CA ILE A 516 6.25 -24.72 -24.41
C ILE A 516 4.98 -23.91 -24.72
N ILE A 517 4.26 -24.28 -25.78
CA ILE A 517 3.16 -23.47 -26.34
C ILE A 517 1.88 -24.29 -26.43
N MET A 518 0.84 -23.80 -25.77
CA MET A 518 -0.54 -24.25 -25.93
C MET A 518 -1.28 -23.28 -26.86
N ASP A 519 -1.19 -23.49 -28.18
CA ASP A 519 -1.74 -22.60 -29.21
C ASP A 519 -3.03 -23.16 -29.81
N GLY A 520 -4.18 -22.55 -29.49
CA GLY A 520 -5.48 -22.97 -30.03
C GLY A 520 -5.93 -24.38 -29.61
N VAL A 521 -5.30 -24.95 -28.58
CA VAL A 521 -5.59 -26.29 -28.05
C VAL A 521 -6.38 -26.23 -26.74
N SER A 522 -6.93 -27.33 -26.24
CA SER A 522 -7.69 -27.34 -24.97
C SER A 522 -7.49 -28.63 -24.20
N ASN A 523 -7.78 -28.59 -22.90
CA ASN A 523 -7.62 -29.70 -21.96
C ASN A 523 -6.17 -30.19 -21.95
N THR A 524 -5.25 -29.26 -21.75
CA THR A 524 -3.81 -29.49 -21.88
C THR A 524 -3.11 -29.11 -20.58
N ALA A 525 -2.17 -29.94 -20.15
CA ALA A 525 -1.42 -29.73 -18.92
C ALA A 525 0.09 -29.85 -19.14
N VAL A 526 0.86 -29.02 -18.44
CA VAL A 526 2.31 -29.11 -18.35
C VAL A 526 2.69 -29.09 -16.88
N LYS A 527 3.48 -30.08 -16.43
CA LYS A 527 3.79 -30.19 -15.01
C LYS A 527 5.15 -30.77 -14.64
N GLY A 528 5.67 -30.42 -13.46
CA GLY A 528 6.87 -31.03 -12.89
C GLY A 528 8.13 -30.77 -13.69
N LEU A 529 8.33 -29.54 -14.17
CA LEU A 529 9.46 -29.16 -15.02
C LEU A 529 10.18 -27.93 -14.49
N HIS A 530 11.50 -27.99 -14.52
CA HIS A 530 12.39 -26.85 -14.38
C HIS A 530 12.82 -26.35 -15.76
N ILE A 531 12.72 -25.05 -16.00
CA ILE A 531 12.94 -24.40 -17.28
C ILE A 531 14.04 -23.36 -17.13
N THR A 532 15.06 -23.46 -17.98
CA THR A 532 16.23 -22.58 -17.99
C THR A 532 16.58 -22.14 -19.42
N GLY A 533 17.52 -21.21 -19.56
CA GLY A 533 17.98 -20.72 -20.86
C GLY A 533 17.05 -19.65 -21.45
N ALA A 534 16.85 -19.66 -22.76
CA ALA A 534 15.93 -18.75 -23.45
C ALA A 534 14.57 -19.42 -23.67
N GLY A 535 13.96 -19.89 -22.57
CA GLY A 535 12.69 -20.62 -22.53
C GLY A 535 11.53 -19.77 -22.02
N SER A 536 10.31 -20.07 -22.46
CA SER A 536 9.07 -19.48 -21.91
C SER A 536 7.91 -20.48 -21.93
N CYS A 537 6.85 -20.20 -21.17
CA CYS A 537 5.62 -20.99 -21.13
C CYS A 537 4.42 -20.16 -21.60
N GLN A 538 3.66 -20.64 -22.58
CA GLN A 538 2.71 -19.81 -23.32
C GLN A 538 1.36 -20.49 -23.54
N SER A 539 0.27 -19.76 -23.29
CA SER A 539 -1.10 -20.14 -23.63
C SER A 539 -1.71 -19.13 -24.61
N TRP A 540 -2.00 -19.54 -25.84
CA TRP A 540 -2.43 -18.64 -26.90
C TRP A 540 -3.84 -18.93 -27.42
N ALA A 541 -4.56 -17.87 -27.78
CA ALA A 541 -5.85 -17.96 -28.43
C ALA A 541 -6.07 -16.78 -29.39
N THR A 542 -6.21 -17.09 -30.68
CA THR A 542 -6.55 -16.12 -31.74
C THR A 542 -7.80 -16.61 -32.48
N GLY A 543 -8.91 -15.86 -32.43
CA GLY A 543 -10.16 -16.20 -33.11
C GLY A 543 -10.84 -17.49 -32.63
N VAL A 544 -10.42 -18.05 -31.49
CA VAL A 544 -10.91 -19.32 -30.94
C VAL A 544 -11.13 -19.22 -29.43
N THR A 545 -12.02 -20.05 -28.89
CA THR A 545 -12.13 -20.28 -27.44
C THR A 545 -11.41 -21.57 -27.06
N VAL A 546 -10.38 -21.45 -26.23
CA VAL A 546 -9.65 -22.57 -25.63
C VAL A 546 -10.02 -22.74 -24.16
N ARG A 547 -9.90 -23.96 -23.63
CA ARG A 547 -10.29 -24.28 -22.25
C ARG A 547 -9.28 -25.16 -21.52
N ASN A 548 -9.28 -25.05 -20.19
CA ASN A 548 -8.66 -25.99 -19.26
C ASN A 548 -7.15 -26.16 -19.53
N HIS A 549 -6.41 -25.06 -19.46
CA HIS A 549 -4.95 -25.08 -19.48
C HIS A 549 -4.43 -25.18 -18.05
N LEU A 550 -3.49 -26.09 -17.80
CA LEU A 550 -2.86 -26.28 -16.49
C LEU A 550 -1.33 -26.18 -16.59
N TRP A 551 -0.75 -25.34 -15.75
CA TRP A 551 0.67 -25.26 -15.47
C TRP A 551 0.88 -25.57 -13.99
N GLU A 552 1.55 -26.68 -13.65
CA GLU A 552 1.64 -27.17 -12.27
C GLU A 552 3.06 -27.61 -11.91
N ASP A 553 3.60 -27.22 -10.75
CA ASP A 553 4.98 -27.56 -10.37
C ASP A 553 5.99 -27.17 -11.47
N ILE A 554 6.02 -25.88 -11.80
CA ILE A 554 6.91 -25.32 -12.81
C ILE A 554 7.89 -24.38 -12.14
N HIS A 555 9.18 -24.62 -12.31
CA HIS A 555 10.25 -23.73 -11.86
C HIS A 555 10.87 -23.06 -13.09
N LEU A 556 10.86 -21.73 -13.18
CA LEU A 556 11.58 -20.97 -14.20
C LEU A 556 12.71 -20.20 -13.52
N ASP A 557 13.95 -20.59 -13.80
CA ASP A 557 15.16 -20.08 -13.13
C ASP A 557 16.06 -19.34 -14.12
N HIS A 558 16.32 -18.06 -13.87
CA HIS A 558 17.20 -17.22 -14.69
C HIS A 558 16.89 -17.25 -16.20
N VAL A 559 15.61 -17.39 -16.54
CA VAL A 559 15.20 -17.44 -17.96
C VAL A 559 15.45 -16.09 -18.64
N THR A 560 16.03 -16.16 -19.83
CA THR A 560 16.31 -14.98 -20.68
C THR A 560 15.19 -14.77 -21.68
N ARG A 561 15.24 -13.68 -22.47
CA ARG A 561 14.21 -13.37 -23.49
C ARG A 561 14.11 -14.53 -24.51
N GLY A 562 13.01 -15.30 -24.42
CA GLY A 562 12.69 -16.39 -25.33
C GLY A 562 12.08 -15.91 -26.65
N ILE A 563 10.89 -16.44 -26.96
CA ILE A 563 10.08 -15.99 -28.11
C ILE A 563 9.15 -14.82 -27.78
N ILE A 564 8.75 -14.71 -26.51
CA ILE A 564 7.99 -13.60 -25.95
C ILE A 564 8.76 -13.08 -24.73
N ASN A 565 8.55 -11.80 -24.42
CA ASN A 565 9.18 -11.10 -23.33
C ASN A 565 8.48 -11.38 -21.99
N ASN A 566 8.44 -12.65 -21.57
CA ASN A 566 8.00 -13.09 -20.24
C ASN A 566 8.49 -14.52 -19.95
N ALA A 567 8.54 -14.91 -18.68
CA ALA A 567 8.83 -16.28 -18.28
C ALA A 567 7.63 -17.19 -18.55
N ILE A 568 6.43 -16.79 -18.13
CA ILE A 568 5.20 -17.56 -18.29
C ILE A 568 3.99 -16.65 -18.48
N GLY A 569 3.06 -17.00 -19.36
CA GLY A 569 1.99 -16.07 -19.71
C GLY A 569 1.03 -16.54 -20.81
N THR A 570 0.29 -15.57 -21.34
CA THR A 570 -0.71 -15.79 -22.38
C THR A 570 -0.36 -15.09 -23.70
N TRP A 571 -1.23 -15.18 -24.70
CA TRP A 571 -1.34 -14.22 -25.80
C TRP A 571 -2.75 -14.38 -26.37
N VAL A 572 -3.63 -13.43 -26.09
CA VAL A 572 -5.00 -13.44 -26.63
C VAL A 572 -5.22 -12.32 -27.64
N GLU A 573 -5.71 -12.67 -28.83
CA GLU A 573 -5.99 -11.70 -29.89
C GLU A 573 -7.49 -11.58 -30.15
N ALA A 574 -7.88 -10.79 -31.15
CA ALA A 574 -9.27 -10.53 -31.49
C ALA A 574 -10.07 -11.84 -31.69
N GLY A 575 -11.20 -11.94 -30.97
CA GLY A 575 -12.06 -13.13 -30.96
C GLY A 575 -11.48 -14.33 -30.20
N GLY A 576 -10.31 -14.20 -29.58
CA GLY A 576 -9.67 -15.20 -28.74
C GLY A 576 -10.19 -15.19 -27.31
N VAL A 577 -10.43 -16.38 -26.75
CA VAL A 577 -10.80 -16.55 -25.34
C VAL A 577 -10.02 -17.71 -24.74
N ILE A 578 -9.34 -17.50 -23.62
CA ILE A 578 -8.80 -18.56 -22.77
C ILE A 578 -9.69 -18.67 -21.54
N ASP A 579 -10.33 -19.81 -21.31
CA ASP A 579 -11.29 -20.01 -20.21
C ASP A 579 -10.89 -21.22 -19.33
N GLY A 580 -10.63 -20.99 -18.05
CA GLY A 580 -10.12 -22.04 -17.15
C GLY A 580 -8.61 -22.24 -17.29
N LEU A 581 -7.84 -21.17 -17.09
CA LEU A 581 -6.38 -21.20 -17.02
C LEU A 581 -5.93 -21.35 -15.56
N THR A 582 -5.13 -22.35 -15.25
CA THR A 582 -4.62 -22.58 -13.89
C THR A 582 -3.09 -22.60 -13.88
N TYR A 583 -2.51 -21.80 -12.99
CA TYR A 583 -1.13 -21.87 -12.55
C TYR A 583 -1.12 -22.35 -11.09
N ARG A 584 -0.48 -23.48 -10.81
CA ARG A 584 -0.38 -24.04 -9.46
C ARG A 584 1.08 -24.33 -9.12
N ASN A 585 1.56 -23.83 -7.98
CA ASN A 585 2.94 -24.07 -7.55
C ASN A 585 3.95 -23.71 -8.66
N VAL A 586 3.81 -22.52 -9.23
CA VAL A 586 4.72 -22.00 -10.26
C VAL A 586 5.68 -21.01 -9.62
N PHE A 587 6.98 -21.28 -9.71
CA PHE A 587 8.04 -20.47 -9.14
C PHE A 587 8.88 -19.84 -10.25
N VAL A 588 8.90 -18.52 -10.30
CA VAL A 588 9.68 -17.73 -11.26
C VAL A 588 10.72 -16.92 -10.50
N ASP A 589 12.00 -17.22 -10.75
CA ASP A 589 13.11 -16.56 -10.08
C ASP A 589 14.06 -15.91 -11.08
N SER A 590 14.25 -14.62 -10.87
CA SER A 590 15.23 -13.82 -11.57
C SER A 590 15.14 -13.93 -13.09
N PRO A 591 13.96 -13.88 -13.76
CA PRO A 591 13.93 -13.78 -15.21
C PRO A 591 14.51 -12.44 -15.68
N ALA A 592 15.15 -12.42 -16.85
CA ALA A 592 15.61 -11.17 -17.50
C ALA A 592 14.45 -10.36 -18.12
N THR A 593 13.22 -10.68 -17.74
CA THR A 593 11.97 -10.28 -18.39
C THR A 593 10.82 -10.32 -17.36
N TRP A 594 9.57 -10.12 -17.79
CA TRP A 594 8.38 -10.24 -16.95
C TRP A 594 8.29 -11.63 -16.33
N GLY A 595 7.83 -11.72 -15.09
CA GLY A 595 7.54 -13.01 -14.46
C GLY A 595 6.33 -13.67 -15.11
N PHE A 596 5.16 -13.39 -14.53
CA PHE A 596 3.87 -13.74 -15.12
C PHE A 596 3.38 -12.59 -16.00
N LEU A 597 2.90 -12.90 -17.20
CA LEU A 597 2.34 -11.92 -18.12
C LEU A 597 1.01 -12.43 -18.70
N ILE A 598 -0.10 -11.91 -18.21
CA ILE A 598 -1.42 -12.11 -18.82
C ILE A 598 -1.64 -10.99 -19.83
N ASN A 599 -1.39 -11.30 -21.10
CA ASN A 599 -1.39 -10.33 -22.18
C ASN A 599 -2.16 -10.78 -23.43
N GLY A 600 -2.37 -9.80 -24.31
CA GLY A 600 -2.97 -9.96 -25.62
C GLY A 600 -2.63 -8.83 -26.59
N ASN A 601 -3.52 -8.62 -27.55
CA ASN A 601 -3.40 -7.57 -28.56
C ASN A 601 -4.70 -6.76 -28.66
N ASN A 602 -4.57 -5.43 -28.63
CA ASN A 602 -5.64 -4.44 -28.86
C ASN A 602 -6.88 -4.49 -27.93
N PHE A 603 -6.82 -5.16 -26.78
CA PHE A 603 -7.95 -5.26 -25.82
C PHE A 603 -9.19 -6.00 -26.36
N ASP A 604 -9.03 -6.85 -27.37
CA ASP A 604 -10.15 -7.57 -28.00
C ASP A 604 -10.29 -9.03 -27.54
N GLY A 605 -9.24 -9.58 -26.90
CA GLY A 605 -9.20 -10.94 -26.39
C GLY A 605 -9.56 -11.04 -24.90
N TRP A 606 -10.01 -12.21 -24.46
CA TRP A 606 -10.44 -12.46 -23.07
C TRP A 606 -9.66 -13.60 -22.42
N VAL A 607 -9.29 -13.40 -21.15
CA VAL A 607 -8.79 -14.45 -20.28
C VAL A 607 -9.74 -14.58 -19.08
N LYS A 608 -10.37 -15.75 -18.93
CA LYS A 608 -11.48 -15.98 -18.01
C LYS A 608 -11.20 -17.10 -17.03
N ASN A 609 -11.80 -17.01 -15.84
CA ASN A 609 -11.79 -18.06 -14.82
C ASN A 609 -10.37 -18.55 -14.53
N THR A 610 -9.44 -17.60 -14.36
CA THR A 610 -8.02 -17.89 -14.16
C THR A 610 -7.73 -18.10 -12.69
N LEU A 611 -6.97 -19.13 -12.35
CA LEU A 611 -6.51 -19.40 -10.99
C LEU A 611 -4.98 -19.38 -10.95
N PHE A 612 -4.42 -18.55 -10.07
CA PHE A 612 -3.06 -18.69 -9.57
C PHE A 612 -3.15 -19.22 -8.14
N GLU A 613 -2.49 -20.33 -7.86
CA GLU A 613 -2.44 -20.98 -6.55
C GLU A 613 -0.98 -21.24 -6.19
N ASP A 614 -0.52 -20.73 -5.06
CA ASP A 614 0.85 -20.90 -4.55
C ASP A 614 1.93 -20.48 -5.59
N CYS A 615 1.69 -19.41 -6.35
CA CYS A 615 2.61 -18.92 -7.38
C CYS A 615 3.55 -17.84 -6.84
N THR A 616 4.83 -17.89 -7.23
CA THR A 616 5.85 -16.95 -6.77
C THR A 616 6.59 -16.32 -7.94
N ALA A 617 6.78 -15.00 -7.92
CA ALA A 617 7.62 -14.26 -8.86
C ALA A 617 8.59 -13.35 -8.09
N ILE A 618 9.87 -13.67 -8.13
CA ILE A 618 10.89 -12.91 -7.41
C ILE A 618 12.01 -12.44 -8.32
N ARG A 619 12.55 -11.26 -8.00
CA ARG A 619 13.72 -10.67 -8.69
C ARG A 619 13.53 -10.53 -10.21
N CYS A 620 12.28 -10.40 -10.68
CA CYS A 620 12.01 -10.25 -12.12
C CYS A 620 12.64 -8.97 -12.64
N GLY A 621 13.39 -9.08 -13.74
CA GLY A 621 14.19 -8.01 -14.34
C GLY A 621 15.59 -7.82 -13.73
N ASN A 622 15.95 -8.58 -12.70
CA ASN A 622 17.23 -8.41 -11.99
C ASN A 622 18.37 -9.30 -12.53
N SER A 623 18.08 -10.40 -13.24
CA SER A 623 19.14 -11.19 -13.88
C SER A 623 19.44 -10.72 -15.30
N LEU A 624 20.72 -10.64 -15.62
CA LEU A 624 21.23 -10.64 -16.99
C LEU A 624 20.82 -9.43 -17.88
N GLY A 625 20.91 -8.22 -17.33
CA GLY A 625 21.27 -7.07 -18.17
C GLY A 625 20.12 -6.19 -18.67
N VAL A 626 19.30 -5.66 -17.75
CA VAL A 626 18.68 -4.34 -18.00
C VAL A 626 19.79 -3.28 -17.89
N THR A 627 20.60 -3.14 -18.93
CA THR A 627 21.77 -2.23 -18.95
C THR A 627 21.38 -0.76 -19.09
N ASP A 628 20.12 -0.47 -19.40
CA ASP A 628 19.58 0.90 -19.44
C ASP A 628 18.29 1.00 -18.60
N PRO A 629 18.34 1.64 -17.42
CA PRO A 629 17.15 1.89 -16.60
C PRO A 629 16.12 2.81 -17.28
N ASN A 630 16.45 3.44 -18.41
CA ASN A 630 15.56 4.30 -19.21
C ASN A 630 14.97 3.61 -20.45
N SER A 631 15.28 2.34 -20.70
CA SER A 631 14.65 1.60 -21.79
C SER A 631 13.13 1.54 -21.60
N ALA A 632 12.36 1.75 -22.66
CA ALA A 632 10.90 1.57 -22.65
C ALA A 632 10.48 0.13 -22.27
N ASP A 633 11.40 -0.84 -22.36
CA ASP A 633 11.23 -2.23 -21.90
C ASP A 633 11.45 -2.42 -20.39
N ALA A 634 11.80 -1.37 -19.63
CA ALA A 634 12.15 -1.46 -18.21
C ALA A 634 10.92 -1.50 -17.27
N TRP A 635 9.78 -2.01 -17.74
CA TRP A 635 8.50 -2.02 -17.02
C TRP A 635 8.18 -3.44 -16.54
N ILE A 636 9.07 -4.02 -15.74
CA ILE A 636 9.10 -5.46 -15.45
C ILE A 636 8.56 -5.74 -14.03
N PRO A 637 7.26 -6.05 -13.87
CA PRO A 637 6.70 -6.54 -12.62
C PRO A 637 6.89 -8.05 -12.43
N GLY A 638 6.59 -8.53 -11.23
CA GLY A 638 6.48 -9.96 -10.93
C GLY A 638 5.27 -10.58 -11.64
N PHE A 639 4.10 -9.97 -11.47
CA PHE A 639 2.86 -10.34 -12.15
C PHE A 639 2.33 -9.14 -12.92
N ASN A 640 2.35 -9.18 -14.25
CA ASN A 640 1.62 -8.25 -15.11
C ASN A 640 0.32 -8.87 -15.57
N LEU A 641 -0.79 -8.24 -15.19
CA LEU A 641 -2.14 -8.74 -15.36
C LEU A 641 -2.91 -7.78 -16.27
N ALA A 642 -3.58 -8.36 -17.28
CA ALA A 642 -4.42 -7.64 -18.24
C ALA A 642 -3.67 -6.69 -19.22
N GLU A 643 -2.45 -7.06 -19.64
CA GLU A 643 -1.69 -6.30 -20.65
C GLU A 643 -2.32 -6.44 -22.04
N ARG A 644 -3.07 -5.42 -22.48
CA ARG A 644 -3.72 -5.39 -23.81
C ARG A 644 -4.71 -6.54 -24.03
N CYS A 645 -5.27 -7.09 -22.96
CA CYS A 645 -6.36 -8.08 -22.98
C CYS A 645 -7.35 -7.82 -21.85
N ASN A 646 -8.57 -8.35 -21.99
CA ASN A 646 -9.59 -8.27 -20.95
C ASN A 646 -9.53 -9.50 -20.04
N ILE A 647 -9.88 -9.33 -18.76
CA ILE A 647 -9.93 -10.43 -17.79
C ILE A 647 -11.27 -10.49 -17.06
N ASP A 648 -11.73 -11.70 -16.73
CA ASP A 648 -12.99 -11.93 -15.99
C ASP A 648 -12.88 -13.17 -15.09
N GLY A 649 -13.07 -13.01 -13.78
CA GLY A 649 -13.06 -14.13 -12.83
C GLY A 649 -11.66 -14.65 -12.53
N MET A 650 -10.69 -13.76 -12.31
CA MET A 650 -9.31 -14.16 -11.97
C MET A 650 -9.15 -14.27 -10.45
N ARG A 651 -8.50 -15.33 -9.96
CA ARG A 651 -8.18 -15.51 -8.55
C ARG A 651 -6.69 -15.78 -8.36
N LEU A 652 -6.07 -15.08 -7.43
CA LEU A 652 -4.70 -15.31 -7.00
C LEU A 652 -4.74 -15.67 -5.52
N VAL A 653 -4.30 -16.88 -5.18
CA VAL A 653 -4.36 -17.45 -3.83
C VAL A 653 -2.95 -17.83 -3.40
N ASN A 654 -2.52 -17.35 -2.23
CA ASN A 654 -1.19 -17.61 -1.65
C ASN A 654 -0.02 -17.20 -2.57
N CYS A 655 -0.20 -16.16 -3.39
CA CYS A 655 0.84 -15.75 -4.35
C CYS A 655 1.85 -14.77 -3.73
N ARG A 656 3.10 -14.80 -4.21
CA ARG A 656 4.19 -13.97 -3.68
C ARG A 656 4.95 -13.22 -4.77
N ALA A 657 5.17 -11.92 -4.60
CA ALA A 657 5.87 -11.07 -5.56
C ALA A 657 6.93 -10.19 -4.88
N ASP A 658 8.21 -10.58 -4.90
CA ASP A 658 9.25 -9.86 -4.16
C ASP A 658 10.44 -9.39 -5.01
N GLU A 659 11.04 -8.26 -4.65
CA GLU A 659 12.29 -7.75 -5.23
C GLU A 659 12.23 -7.52 -6.74
N ASN A 660 11.04 -7.28 -7.29
CA ASN A 660 10.85 -7.09 -8.73
C ASN A 660 11.26 -5.67 -9.17
N TRP A 661 11.63 -5.53 -10.44
CA TRP A 661 12.14 -4.29 -11.01
C TRP A 661 11.13 -3.12 -10.92
N GLU A 662 9.87 -3.36 -11.26
CA GLU A 662 8.73 -2.44 -11.05
C GLU A 662 7.79 -2.97 -9.97
N SER A 663 6.49 -3.12 -10.22
CA SER A 663 5.52 -3.55 -9.21
C SER A 663 5.61 -5.05 -8.89
N GLY A 664 5.10 -5.47 -7.74
CA GLY A 664 4.90 -6.89 -7.45
C GLY A 664 3.78 -7.46 -8.31
N PHE A 665 2.56 -7.02 -8.06
CA PHE A 665 1.37 -7.26 -8.89
C PHE A 665 0.99 -5.98 -9.62
N HIS A 666 0.70 -6.07 -10.91
CA HIS A 666 0.42 -4.94 -11.78
C HIS A 666 -0.83 -5.24 -12.61
N LEU A 667 -1.90 -4.46 -12.41
CA LEU A 667 -3.11 -4.48 -13.24
C LEU A 667 -3.12 -3.24 -14.12
N GLU A 668 -3.13 -3.44 -15.43
CA GLU A 668 -3.01 -2.38 -16.44
C GLU A 668 -4.18 -1.38 -16.46
N ILE A 669 -3.92 -0.18 -17.00
CA ILE A 669 -4.81 1.01 -16.85
C ILE A 669 -6.00 1.01 -17.82
N ALA A 670 -5.87 0.39 -18.99
CA ALA A 670 -6.84 0.47 -20.07
C ALA A 670 -7.82 -0.73 -20.30
N PRO A 671 -7.52 -1.98 -19.91
CA PRO A 671 -8.34 -3.16 -20.25
C PRO A 671 -9.67 -3.17 -19.49
N GLU A 672 -10.60 -4.01 -19.94
CA GLU A 672 -11.75 -4.40 -19.13
C GLU A 672 -11.34 -5.50 -18.14
N VAL A 673 -11.47 -5.22 -16.86
CA VAL A 673 -11.15 -6.13 -15.75
C VAL A 673 -12.43 -6.41 -14.99
N ARG A 674 -12.72 -7.69 -14.73
CA ARG A 674 -13.89 -8.10 -13.96
C ARG A 674 -13.59 -9.19 -12.94
N ASN A 675 -14.21 -9.13 -11.77
CA ASN A 675 -14.23 -10.21 -10.77
C ASN A 675 -12.84 -10.79 -10.42
N VAL A 676 -11.86 -9.94 -10.14
CA VAL A 676 -10.50 -10.32 -9.72
C VAL A 676 -10.41 -10.42 -8.20
N VAL A 677 -9.80 -11.48 -7.68
CA VAL A 677 -9.60 -11.68 -6.24
C VAL A 677 -8.14 -12.01 -5.95
N PHE A 678 -7.53 -11.27 -5.04
CA PHE A 678 -6.27 -11.61 -4.40
C PHE A 678 -6.54 -12.11 -2.99
N GLU A 679 -6.04 -13.28 -2.65
CA GLU A 679 -6.24 -13.93 -1.36
C GLU A 679 -4.90 -14.40 -0.82
N ASN A 680 -4.56 -13.96 0.39
CA ASN A 680 -3.31 -14.31 1.08
C ASN A 680 -2.04 -14.05 0.24
N CYS A 681 -2.03 -12.96 -0.53
CA CYS A 681 -0.91 -12.62 -1.41
C CYS A 681 0.10 -11.67 -0.71
N THR A 682 1.38 -11.79 -1.02
CA THR A 682 2.45 -10.95 -0.44
C THR A 682 3.27 -10.26 -1.52
N ALA A 683 3.64 -8.99 -1.32
CA ALA A 683 4.44 -8.24 -2.28
C ALA A 683 5.45 -7.29 -1.61
N ASN A 684 6.72 -7.68 -1.54
CA ASN A 684 7.74 -6.95 -0.77
C ASN A 684 8.94 -6.47 -1.58
N ASN A 685 9.48 -5.32 -1.19
CA ASN A 685 10.71 -4.76 -1.74
C ASN A 685 10.68 -4.62 -3.28
N ASN A 686 9.51 -4.39 -3.87
CA ASN A 686 9.37 -4.14 -5.30
C ASN A 686 9.73 -2.69 -5.66
N GLY A 687 9.99 -2.44 -6.93
CA GLY A 687 10.42 -1.15 -7.46
C GLY A 687 11.93 -0.96 -7.36
N GLN A 688 12.70 -2.03 -7.60
CA GLN A 688 14.17 -2.02 -7.57
C GLN A 688 14.79 -1.09 -8.62
N LYS A 689 14.02 -0.72 -9.66
CA LYS A 689 14.44 0.22 -10.69
C LYS A 689 14.72 1.62 -10.12
N PRO A 690 15.84 2.26 -10.49
CA PRO A 690 16.07 3.67 -10.18
C PRO A 690 14.93 4.55 -10.72
N ARG A 691 14.24 5.28 -9.82
CA ARG A 691 13.04 6.07 -10.15
C ARG A 691 11.91 5.24 -10.75
N ALA A 692 11.63 4.07 -10.17
CA ALA A 692 10.45 3.26 -10.51
C ALA A 692 9.21 4.13 -10.66
N LEU A 693 8.52 3.99 -11.79
CA LEU A 693 7.34 4.78 -12.10
C LEU A 693 6.19 4.31 -11.21
N TYR A 694 5.97 2.99 -11.16
CA TYR A 694 4.88 2.38 -10.42
C TYR A 694 5.33 1.74 -9.11
N GLY A 695 6.40 0.94 -9.13
CA GLY A 695 7.16 0.45 -7.95
C GLY A 695 6.37 0.00 -6.71
N ALA A 696 5.13 -0.45 -6.85
CA ALA A 696 4.22 -0.76 -5.75
C ALA A 696 4.18 -2.26 -5.47
N GLY A 697 3.76 -2.66 -4.27
CA GLY A 697 3.48 -4.08 -4.02
C GLY A 697 2.34 -4.58 -4.92
N PHE A 698 1.22 -3.86 -4.89
CA PHE A 698 0.08 -4.06 -5.78
C PHE A 698 -0.23 -2.73 -6.48
N PHE A 699 -0.30 -2.75 -7.81
CA PHE A 699 -0.70 -1.62 -8.63
C PHE A 699 -1.99 -1.97 -9.36
N VAL A 700 -2.98 -1.07 -9.32
CA VAL A 700 -4.27 -1.22 -10.01
C VAL A 700 -4.59 0.06 -10.77
N GLY A 701 -4.66 -0.04 -12.10
CA GLY A 701 -4.93 1.10 -12.98
C GLY A 701 -6.41 1.49 -13.11
N ASP A 702 -6.65 2.71 -13.59
CA ASP A 702 -7.94 3.43 -13.53
C ASP A 702 -9.18 2.70 -14.07
N ARG A 703 -9.08 1.92 -15.17
CA ARG A 703 -10.24 1.21 -15.75
C ARG A 703 -10.48 -0.16 -15.14
N ALA A 704 -9.55 -0.68 -14.36
CA ALA A 704 -9.71 -1.93 -13.63
C ALA A 704 -10.54 -1.73 -12.35
N GLY A 705 -11.58 -0.87 -12.43
CA GLY A 705 -12.26 -0.21 -11.31
C GLY A 705 -12.47 -1.07 -10.06
N PHE A 706 -12.41 -0.45 -8.88
CA PHE A 706 -12.37 -1.13 -7.58
C PHE A 706 -13.49 -2.17 -7.35
N ASP A 707 -14.66 -2.00 -7.96
CA ASP A 707 -15.77 -2.98 -7.91
C ASP A 707 -15.37 -4.37 -8.46
N GLU A 708 -14.29 -4.42 -9.24
CA GLU A 708 -13.85 -5.59 -9.97
C GLU A 708 -12.62 -6.25 -9.34
N CYS A 709 -12.05 -5.70 -8.26
CA CYS A 709 -10.88 -6.26 -7.57
C CYS A 709 -11.11 -6.38 -6.05
N THR A 710 -11.00 -7.60 -5.51
CA THR A 710 -11.09 -7.88 -4.07
C THR A 710 -9.74 -8.31 -3.51
N PHE A 711 -9.30 -7.73 -2.39
CA PHE A 711 -8.07 -8.12 -1.69
C PHE A 711 -8.38 -8.69 -0.30
N ILE A 712 -7.96 -9.91 -0.04
CA ILE A 712 -8.21 -10.65 1.20
C ILE A 712 -6.85 -11.03 1.81
N LYS A 713 -6.52 -10.54 3.00
CA LYS A 713 -5.27 -10.87 3.72
C LYS A 713 -3.99 -10.66 2.88
N CYS A 714 -3.96 -9.64 2.04
CA CYS A 714 -2.78 -9.31 1.26
C CYS A 714 -1.82 -8.43 2.06
N THR A 715 -0.51 -8.52 1.84
CA THR A 715 0.48 -7.66 2.53
C THR A 715 1.56 -7.19 1.58
N GLY A 716 2.13 -6.01 1.82
CA GLY A 716 3.29 -5.55 1.07
C GLY A 716 4.12 -4.52 1.82
N SER A 717 5.42 -4.74 1.90
CA SER A 717 6.36 -3.93 2.68
C SER A 717 7.60 -3.58 1.87
N GLY A 718 8.27 -2.46 2.18
CA GLY A 718 9.54 -2.09 1.56
C GLY A 718 9.49 -1.71 0.06
N ASN A 719 8.31 -1.68 -0.56
CA ASN A 719 8.15 -1.28 -1.97
C ASN A 719 8.40 0.22 -2.17
N THR A 720 8.99 0.61 -3.30
CA THR A 720 9.37 1.99 -3.64
C THR A 720 8.20 2.98 -3.65
N LYS A 721 7.00 2.53 -4.00
CA LYS A 721 5.78 3.35 -4.06
C LYS A 721 4.66 2.85 -3.13
N GLY A 722 5.03 2.10 -2.09
CA GLY A 722 4.08 1.64 -1.06
C GLY A 722 3.52 0.23 -1.28
N GLY A 723 2.80 -0.27 -0.27
CA GLY A 723 2.21 -1.62 -0.28
C GLY A 723 1.20 -1.80 -1.40
N ILE A 724 0.25 -0.89 -1.52
CA ILE A 724 -0.67 -0.79 -2.65
C ILE A 724 -0.65 0.64 -3.16
N ASN A 725 -0.40 0.83 -4.44
CA ASN A 725 -0.46 2.12 -5.11
C ASN A 725 -1.70 2.15 -6.01
N TYR A 726 -2.57 3.12 -5.77
CA TYR A 726 -3.76 3.40 -6.55
C TYR A 726 -3.62 4.80 -7.13
N ASP A 727 -3.90 4.97 -8.42
CA ASP A 727 -4.17 6.30 -8.97
C ASP A 727 -5.57 6.84 -8.54
N ILE A 728 -6.23 6.25 -7.53
CA ILE A 728 -7.46 6.77 -6.89
C ILE A 728 -7.44 6.59 -5.36
N PRO A 729 -7.72 7.65 -4.56
CA PRO A 729 -7.53 7.65 -3.12
C PRO A 729 -8.79 7.25 -2.33
N ASN A 730 -9.26 5.99 -2.40
CA ASN A 730 -10.04 5.33 -1.33
C ASN A 730 -10.36 3.84 -1.56
N VAL A 731 -10.12 3.04 -0.52
CA VAL A 731 -10.29 1.59 -0.46
C VAL A 731 -11.10 1.25 0.79
N GLN A 732 -12.10 0.37 0.67
CA GLN A 732 -12.59 -0.43 1.79
C GLN A 732 -11.64 -1.62 2.00
N VAL A 733 -10.94 -1.63 3.14
CA VAL A 733 -10.13 -2.76 3.60
C VAL A 733 -11.02 -3.66 4.44
N VAL A 734 -11.33 -4.86 3.95
CA VAL A 734 -11.91 -5.92 4.80
C VAL A 734 -10.75 -6.62 5.52
N SER A 735 -10.36 -6.06 6.67
CA SER A 735 -9.38 -6.57 7.64
C SER A 735 -7.94 -6.83 7.14
N PHE A 736 -7.00 -6.04 7.65
CA PHE A 736 -5.59 -6.44 7.77
C PHE A 736 -5.31 -6.85 9.23
N SER A 737 -4.51 -7.89 9.41
CA SER A 737 -3.81 -8.12 10.67
C SER A 737 -2.35 -7.76 10.41
N LEU A 738 -1.87 -6.67 11.01
CA LEU A 738 -0.43 -6.40 11.07
C LEU A 738 0.18 -7.35 12.11
N PRO A 739 1.31 -8.03 11.81
CA PRO A 739 2.12 -8.66 12.85
C PRO A 739 2.71 -7.57 13.77
N VAL A 740 2.74 -7.89 15.07
CA VAL A 740 3.22 -7.06 16.19
C VAL A 740 4.69 -6.69 16.07
#